data_AF-A0A1Q3STC7-F1
#
_entry.id   AF-A0A1Q3STC7-F1
#
_cell.length_a   1.000
_cell.length_b   1.000
_cell.length_c   1.000
_cell.angle_alpha   90.00
_cell.angle_beta   90.00
_cell.angle_gamma   90.00
#
_symmetry.space_group_name_H-M   'P 1'
#
loop_
_entity.id
_entity.type
_entity.pdbx_description
1 polymer ?
#
loop_
_entity_poly.entity_id
_entity_poly.type
_entity_poly.pdbx_seq_one_letter_code
_entity_poly.pdbx_strand_id
1 'polypeptide(L)'
;MSINWGRQAVLSLPNRFFRPLNLLIVIIVQILIILPGLNLFSPDGTGAGTSASATAALTGLNAKSAPNTVTSQIQAASGFKKNPLGFEINRGQFDPQVKFLAHGPGYSLLLGANRAVLAFRDPTPAANHAAKANTVPAPDPAQIELTLAGANPAPQVTGLEEQAAKSHYFTGSDPADWQTNVPHFRRVQYKDIYPGVDLVYYGNSQDQLEYDFVVAPGADPAQIKLEFTGASSLEVTPQGDLRLALPTGNLTQPAPNIYQEKDGKREPVKGSYRLSGPLDNRVSFDLKDYDPAFPLVIDPVITYASYFGGGDNDFGYGIAVDSGGNTYITGSTVSTDFPMQSGLDTSFGGGTVSGDAFVSKFSPSGTLLYSTYLGGSGEDSGIALAVDSSGNFYVTGNTNSGNFPFSVGAFQTTFGGGSGSGDAFVTKFNATGDTLVYSTYLGGSNDETAKGIALDGSNNFYVTGTTNGTSNDNIIFTNNFPVFPVFPTPNPLQGTFGGGSNDAYVAKFNSNNTIAYSSYLGGNGSELAGGIAVDSSGNTYLTGGTTSTNFVIMNPYQATPHGNGDRDLFVTKLTSSGALAYSTYLGGSGEDNASGIGIDSDGNFIVTGTTISDDFPTKNAYLSLNDGFEHVFVTKFNAAGTLAYSTYLGGDVTDFASGIAVDFLGNAYITGNTYSDDFPTLYATQVQDVSGGGSDAFITQFNADGSLGFSTYLGGGDDDYGTAIAVDTGGNAYLTGYTASPDFPVTDTSTLAGTNDAILVKLNVIIVVTDNNPATVETSLRNALTQASANGGAVAFGPSVTTTVAITGNLNLPANVSLTGRSCGPSHGQVQLTGSGNLVFQGNNSITGLKLQGMKLTNIVSTSPLTLGKGNKVKCSTMLGA
;
A
#
# COMPACT_ATOMS: atom_id res chain seq x y z
N MET A 1 -70.40 -2.46 5.17
CA MET A 1 -71.26 -1.39 4.60
C MET A 1 -70.35 -0.18 4.42
N SER A 2 -70.27 0.38 3.21
CA SER A 2 -69.21 1.34 2.82
C SER A 2 -69.49 2.79 3.26
N ILE A 3 -68.58 3.71 2.86
CA ILE A 3 -68.58 5.19 2.99
C ILE A 3 -67.75 5.66 4.21
N ASN A 4 -66.58 6.35 4.15
CA ASN A 4 -65.80 7.12 3.14
C ASN A 4 -65.87 8.68 3.31
N TRP A 5 -64.71 9.34 3.15
CA TRP A 5 -64.41 10.80 3.05
C TRP A 5 -64.42 11.76 4.27
N GLY A 6 -63.42 12.68 4.29
CA GLY A 6 -63.54 14.05 4.84
C GLY A 6 -62.39 14.55 5.74
N ARG A 7 -61.21 14.94 5.21
CA ARG A 7 -60.79 16.36 4.97
C ARG A 7 -61.12 17.40 6.09
N GLN A 8 -60.10 17.89 6.81
CA GLN A 8 -59.41 19.19 6.57
C GLN A 8 -58.43 19.56 7.72
N ALA A 9 -57.49 20.47 7.43
CA ALA A 9 -56.37 20.86 8.31
C ALA A 9 -56.63 22.15 9.09
N VAL A 10 -55.97 22.31 10.24
CA VAL A 10 -55.67 23.61 10.91
C VAL A 10 -54.29 23.51 11.58
N LEU A 11 -53.49 24.58 11.48
CA LEU A 11 -52.17 24.71 12.13
C LEU A 11 -52.32 25.03 13.64
N SER A 12 -51.45 24.47 14.48
CA SER A 12 -50.70 25.24 15.51
C SER A 12 -49.76 24.36 16.36
N LEU A 13 -48.48 24.72 16.39
CA LEU A 13 -47.51 24.37 17.45
C LEU A 13 -47.84 25.14 18.76
N PRO A 14 -47.20 24.86 19.92
CA PRO A 14 -46.49 23.64 20.35
C PRO A 14 -47.00 23.12 21.72
N ASN A 15 -46.64 21.90 22.13
CA ASN A 15 -46.30 21.66 23.55
C ASN A 15 -45.55 20.34 23.82
N ARG A 16 -44.73 20.37 24.87
CA ARG A 16 -43.96 19.22 25.41
C ARG A 16 -44.84 18.29 26.25
N PHE A 17 -44.27 17.13 26.60
CA PHE A 17 -44.69 16.11 27.57
C PHE A 17 -45.74 15.08 27.14
N PHE A 18 -45.22 13.95 26.62
CA PHE A 18 -45.54 12.62 27.17
C PHE A 18 -44.28 11.72 27.13
N ARG A 19 -43.82 11.30 28.32
CA ARG A 19 -43.09 10.04 28.59
C ARG A 19 -44.14 9.09 29.20
N PRO A 20 -44.01 7.73 29.18
CA PRO A 20 -42.77 7.01 29.51
C PRO A 20 -42.52 5.65 28.80
N LEU A 21 -41.39 5.00 29.15
CA LEU A 21 -41.02 3.59 28.91
C LEU A 21 -40.85 3.20 27.41
N ASN A 22 -39.80 2.50 26.97
CA ASN A 22 -38.94 1.53 27.68
C ASN A 22 -37.42 1.82 27.59
N LEU A 23 -36.67 1.05 28.37
CA LEU A 23 -35.23 1.11 28.63
C LEU A 23 -34.64 -0.30 28.44
N LEU A 24 -33.46 -0.41 27.80
CA LEU A 24 -32.32 -1.33 28.05
C LEU A 24 -32.54 -2.83 28.43
N ILE A 25 -31.62 -3.69 27.93
CA ILE A 25 -31.28 -5.08 28.34
C ILE A 25 -32.16 -6.24 27.82
N VAL A 26 -31.56 -7.14 27.02
CA VAL A 26 -31.45 -8.59 27.32
C VAL A 26 -30.10 -9.14 26.80
N ILE A 27 -29.29 -9.67 27.72
CA ILE A 27 -28.27 -10.69 27.46
C ILE A 27 -28.74 -11.97 28.20
N ILE A 28 -28.63 -13.13 27.55
CA ILE A 28 -28.79 -14.52 28.08
C ILE A 28 -30.15 -14.91 28.71
N VAL A 29 -30.76 -16.00 28.21
CA VAL A 29 -31.22 -17.20 28.98
C VAL A 29 -31.45 -18.37 27.99
N GLN A 30 -31.12 -19.59 28.42
CA GLN A 30 -31.17 -20.86 27.67
C GLN A 30 -32.34 -21.78 28.13
N ILE A 31 -32.75 -22.74 27.28
CA ILE A 31 -33.22 -24.12 27.66
C ILE A 31 -34.66 -24.22 28.28
N LEU A 32 -35.53 -25.26 28.16
CA LEU A 32 -35.48 -26.74 27.93
C LEU A 32 -36.85 -27.31 27.40
N ILE A 33 -36.88 -28.59 26.93
CA ILE A 33 -37.95 -29.67 27.00
C ILE A 33 -38.18 -30.40 25.65
N ILE A 34 -38.18 -31.73 25.45
CA ILE A 34 -37.83 -32.95 26.23
C ILE A 34 -37.36 -34.13 25.30
N LEU A 35 -36.48 -34.98 25.88
CA LEU A 35 -35.87 -36.31 25.55
C LEU A 35 -36.80 -37.48 25.06
N PRO A 36 -36.33 -38.77 24.86
CA PRO A 36 -34.95 -39.37 24.91
C PRO A 36 -34.57 -40.40 23.78
N GLY A 37 -33.29 -40.83 23.77
CA GLY A 37 -32.85 -42.12 23.21
C GLY A 37 -31.44 -42.55 23.72
N LEU A 38 -31.33 -43.64 24.48
CA LEU A 38 -30.09 -44.10 25.16
C LEU A 38 -29.27 -45.16 24.38
N ASN A 39 -27.94 -45.18 24.57
CA ASN A 39 -27.13 -46.29 25.16
C ASN A 39 -25.61 -46.03 24.94
N LEU A 40 -24.81 -45.75 25.97
CA LEU A 40 -24.08 -46.72 26.84
C LEU A 40 -22.92 -47.49 26.16
N PHE A 41 -21.66 -47.08 26.39
CA PHE A 41 -20.67 -47.81 27.23
C PHE A 41 -19.26 -47.18 27.19
N SER A 42 -18.58 -47.22 28.34
CA SER A 42 -17.11 -47.10 28.57
C SER A 42 -16.76 -48.23 29.59
N PRO A 43 -15.51 -48.53 30.02
CA PRO A 43 -14.27 -47.73 29.93
C PRO A 43 -12.98 -48.59 29.68
N ASP A 44 -11.85 -48.12 30.22
CA ASP A 44 -10.56 -48.81 30.50
C ASP A 44 -9.48 -48.82 29.39
N GLY A 45 -8.16 -48.70 29.69
CA GLY A 45 -7.53 -48.39 30.98
C GLY A 45 -6.21 -49.15 31.26
N THR A 46 -5.06 -48.53 30.95
CA THR A 46 -3.70 -48.79 31.52
C THR A 46 -2.90 -50.07 31.16
N GLY A 47 -1.55 -49.94 31.19
CA GLY A 47 -0.54 -51.03 31.20
C GLY A 47 0.12 -51.35 29.85
N ALA A 48 1.41 -51.11 29.49
CA ALA A 48 2.72 -50.97 30.16
C ALA A 48 3.66 -52.21 30.00
N GLY A 49 4.80 -52.03 29.29
CA GLY A 49 5.95 -52.95 29.22
C GLY A 49 5.81 -54.16 28.27
N THR A 50 6.85 -54.77 27.68
CA THR A 50 8.32 -54.57 27.73
C THR A 50 8.94 -55.07 26.41
N SER A 51 10.06 -54.54 25.92
CA SER A 51 11.43 -55.12 26.02
C SER A 51 12.36 -54.23 25.14
N ALA A 52 13.60 -53.84 25.44
CA ALA A 52 14.74 -54.36 26.23
C ALA A 52 15.90 -54.85 25.32
N SER A 53 17.10 -54.35 25.63
CA SER A 53 18.45 -54.70 25.11
C SER A 53 18.93 -54.11 23.76
N ALA A 54 20.24 -53.90 23.53
CA ALA A 54 21.36 -53.43 24.38
C ALA A 54 22.64 -53.26 23.52
N THR A 55 23.49 -52.25 23.83
CA THR A 55 24.97 -52.16 23.57
C THR A 55 25.51 -52.41 22.14
N ALA A 56 26.18 -51.44 21.47
CA ALA A 56 27.58 -50.98 21.68
C ALA A 56 28.65 -51.97 21.14
N ALA A 57 29.83 -51.60 20.58
CA ALA A 57 30.48 -50.30 20.34
C ALA A 57 31.78 -50.46 19.48
N LEU A 58 32.33 -49.35 18.92
CA LEU A 58 33.76 -49.09 18.55
C LEU A 58 34.41 -50.03 17.47
N THR A 59 35.43 -49.73 16.65
CA THR A 59 36.33 -48.58 16.28
C THR A 59 36.97 -48.92 14.90
N GLY A 60 37.63 -48.07 14.10
CA GLY A 60 37.98 -46.63 14.18
C GLY A 60 39.48 -46.37 13.88
N LEU A 61 39.83 -45.72 12.75
CA LEU A 61 41.24 -45.41 12.35
C LEU A 61 41.37 -44.07 11.60
N ASN A 62 42.44 -43.32 11.89
CA ASN A 62 42.81 -42.03 11.27
C ASN A 62 43.93 -42.19 10.21
N ALA A 63 43.89 -41.42 9.11
CA ALA A 63 44.91 -40.38 8.77
C ALA A 63 45.07 -40.02 7.27
N LYS A 64 45.16 -38.70 7.00
CA LYS A 64 45.89 -37.99 5.92
C LYS A 64 45.58 -38.25 4.43
N SER A 65 44.93 -37.28 3.78
CA SER A 65 45.54 -36.35 2.79
C SER A 65 44.52 -35.32 2.26
N ALA A 66 45.00 -34.19 1.73
CA ALA A 66 44.24 -33.07 1.14
C ALA A 66 44.91 -32.69 -0.22
N PRO A 67 44.32 -31.91 -1.17
CA PRO A 67 43.24 -30.91 -0.98
C PRO A 67 42.14 -30.76 -2.09
N ASN A 68 41.09 -29.98 -1.74
CA ASN A 68 40.21 -29.11 -2.56
C ASN A 68 39.37 -29.60 -3.78
N THR A 69 38.20 -28.95 -3.94
CA THR A 69 37.41 -28.72 -5.19
C THR A 69 36.77 -29.96 -5.87
N VAL A 70 35.52 -29.99 -6.36
CA VAL A 70 34.46 -28.98 -6.64
C VAL A 70 33.09 -29.59 -6.31
N THR A 71 32.36 -29.14 -5.29
CA THR A 71 30.95 -29.59 -5.07
C THR A 71 30.05 -28.62 -4.28
N SER A 72 30.60 -27.56 -3.67
CA SER A 72 29.88 -26.62 -2.79
C SER A 72 29.37 -25.35 -3.48
N GLN A 73 29.22 -25.33 -4.81
CA GLN A 73 28.81 -24.12 -5.57
C GLN A 73 27.56 -24.25 -6.45
N ILE A 74 26.87 -25.40 -6.47
CA ILE A 74 25.62 -25.55 -7.26
C ILE A 74 24.36 -25.19 -6.42
N GLN A 75 24.49 -25.10 -5.09
CA GLN A 75 23.37 -24.83 -4.18
C GLN A 75 23.22 -23.35 -3.79
N ALA A 76 23.59 -22.43 -4.69
CA ALA A 76 23.58 -20.97 -4.47
C ALA A 76 22.85 -20.18 -5.58
N ALA A 77 21.95 -20.82 -6.33
CA ALA A 77 21.28 -20.24 -7.51
C ALA A 77 19.80 -19.85 -7.29
N SER A 78 19.26 -19.97 -6.07
CA SER A 78 17.89 -19.58 -5.72
C SER A 78 17.74 -18.12 -5.23
N GLY A 79 18.83 -17.35 -5.19
CA GLY A 79 18.88 -15.98 -4.63
C GLY A 79 18.91 -14.84 -5.65
N PHE A 80 18.71 -15.10 -6.94
CA PHE A 80 18.61 -14.01 -7.93
C PHE A 80 17.27 -13.29 -7.80
N LYS A 81 17.29 -12.03 -7.36
CA LYS A 81 16.16 -11.12 -7.57
C LYS A 81 15.76 -11.19 -9.03
N LYS A 82 14.48 -11.48 -9.29
CA LYS A 82 13.90 -11.44 -10.64
C LYS A 82 14.14 -10.03 -11.19
N ASN A 83 14.78 -9.91 -12.36
CA ASN A 83 14.91 -8.62 -13.00
C ASN A 83 13.52 -8.12 -13.40
N PRO A 84 13.19 -6.84 -13.17
CA PRO A 84 11.94 -6.27 -13.64
C PRO A 84 11.77 -6.39 -15.16
N LEU A 85 10.54 -6.31 -15.66
CA LEU A 85 10.27 -6.42 -17.09
C LEU A 85 11.14 -5.40 -17.86
N GLY A 86 11.96 -5.92 -18.75
CA GLY A 86 12.95 -5.17 -19.51
C GLY A 86 12.79 -5.48 -20.99
N PHE A 87 12.71 -4.42 -21.79
CA PHE A 87 12.62 -4.50 -23.24
C PHE A 87 14.03 -4.42 -23.82
N GLU A 88 14.57 -5.56 -24.26
CA GLU A 88 15.86 -5.64 -24.91
C GLU A 88 15.77 -5.23 -26.38
N ILE A 89 16.61 -4.28 -26.82
CA ILE A 89 16.63 -3.86 -28.23
C ILE A 89 17.33 -4.88 -29.14
N ASN A 90 16.72 -5.19 -30.28
CA ASN A 90 17.35 -6.02 -31.29
C ASN A 90 18.44 -5.24 -32.06
N ARG A 91 19.69 -5.70 -31.94
CA ARG A 91 20.87 -5.24 -32.70
C ARG A 91 21.34 -6.27 -33.75
N GLY A 92 20.56 -7.33 -33.97
CA GLY A 92 20.88 -8.44 -34.88
C GLY A 92 20.98 -9.81 -34.18
N GLN A 93 20.73 -9.88 -32.87
CA GLN A 93 20.70 -11.14 -32.11
C GLN A 93 19.37 -11.91 -32.25
N PHE A 94 18.30 -11.26 -32.72
CA PHE A 94 16.99 -11.87 -32.98
C PHE A 94 16.53 -11.62 -34.43
N ASP A 95 15.44 -12.27 -34.84
CA ASP A 95 14.83 -12.08 -36.16
C ASP A 95 14.66 -10.59 -36.51
N PRO A 96 15.01 -10.13 -37.73
CA PRO A 96 14.97 -8.71 -38.12
C PRO A 96 13.59 -8.03 -38.00
N GLN A 97 12.50 -8.82 -37.96
CA GLN A 97 11.13 -8.32 -37.75
C GLN A 97 10.91 -7.89 -36.29
N VAL A 98 11.64 -8.46 -35.33
CA VAL A 98 11.63 -8.09 -33.91
C VAL A 98 12.46 -6.82 -33.71
N LYS A 99 11.88 -5.82 -33.03
CA LYS A 99 12.54 -4.57 -32.60
C LYS A 99 12.93 -4.61 -31.14
N PHE A 100 12.05 -5.15 -30.29
CA PHE A 100 12.33 -5.40 -28.89
C PHE A 100 11.84 -6.78 -28.45
N LEU A 101 12.57 -7.41 -27.52
CA LEU A 101 12.18 -8.65 -26.85
C LEU A 101 12.02 -8.37 -25.35
N ALA A 102 10.95 -8.87 -24.74
CA ALA A 102 10.81 -8.88 -23.28
C ALA A 102 10.42 -10.28 -22.77
N HIS A 103 10.73 -10.56 -21.50
CA HIS A 103 10.44 -11.84 -20.86
C HIS A 103 9.62 -11.61 -19.59
N GLY A 104 8.32 -11.88 -19.68
CA GLY A 104 7.41 -11.80 -18.55
C GLY A 104 7.28 -13.12 -17.77
N PRO A 105 6.47 -13.14 -16.70
CA PRO A 105 6.11 -14.38 -16.03
C PRO A 105 5.34 -15.31 -16.98
N GLY A 106 5.92 -16.47 -17.34
CA GLY A 106 5.25 -17.48 -18.15
C GLY A 106 5.19 -17.23 -19.68
N TYR A 107 5.62 -16.07 -20.17
CA TYR A 107 5.61 -15.74 -21.61
C TYR A 107 6.88 -15.04 -22.08
N SER A 108 7.03 -14.93 -23.40
CA SER A 108 7.97 -14.02 -24.05
C SER A 108 7.22 -13.11 -25.01
N LEU A 109 7.55 -11.83 -25.00
CA LEU A 109 6.92 -10.79 -25.83
C LEU A 109 7.88 -10.35 -26.92
N LEU A 110 7.47 -10.50 -28.18
CA LEU A 110 8.21 -10.03 -29.34
C LEU A 110 7.51 -8.82 -29.95
N LEU A 111 8.12 -7.64 -29.81
CA LEU A 111 7.60 -6.38 -30.33
C LEU A 111 8.14 -6.14 -31.74
N GLY A 112 7.25 -6.12 -32.74
CA GLY A 112 7.55 -5.93 -34.16
C GLY A 112 7.42 -4.48 -34.62
N ALA A 113 7.19 -4.24 -35.92
CA ALA A 113 6.96 -2.89 -36.44
C ALA A 113 5.54 -2.36 -36.12
N ASN A 114 4.52 -3.18 -36.35
CA ASN A 114 3.11 -2.84 -36.15
C ASN A 114 2.34 -3.97 -35.45
N ARG A 115 3.04 -4.79 -34.66
CA ARG A 115 2.51 -5.98 -34.00
C ARG A 115 3.27 -6.32 -32.72
N ALA A 116 2.62 -7.07 -31.84
CA ALA A 116 3.19 -7.69 -30.66
C ALA A 116 2.80 -9.18 -30.63
N VAL A 117 3.76 -10.07 -30.39
CA VAL A 117 3.52 -11.51 -30.26
C VAL A 117 3.80 -11.93 -28.82
N LEU A 118 2.80 -12.48 -28.13
CA LEU A 118 2.95 -13.16 -26.85
C LEU A 118 3.05 -14.66 -27.11
N ALA A 119 4.22 -15.24 -26.87
CA ALA A 119 4.43 -16.69 -26.89
C ALA A 119 4.43 -17.23 -25.46
N PHE A 120 3.42 -18.04 -25.11
CA PHE A 120 3.32 -18.68 -23.80
C PHE A 120 4.29 -19.86 -23.70
N ARG A 121 4.89 -20.07 -22.53
CA ARG A 121 5.83 -21.17 -22.31
C ARG A 121 5.08 -22.42 -21.88
N ASP A 122 5.33 -23.53 -22.57
CA ASP A 122 4.83 -24.85 -22.16
C ASP A 122 5.46 -25.24 -20.80
N PRO A 123 4.67 -25.64 -19.79
CA PRO A 123 5.19 -25.99 -18.47
C PRO A 123 5.94 -27.33 -18.44
N THR A 124 5.97 -28.10 -19.53
CA THR A 124 6.75 -29.34 -19.61
C THR A 124 8.27 -29.05 -19.66
N PRO A 125 9.10 -29.64 -18.77
CA PRO A 125 10.54 -29.42 -18.81
C PRO A 125 11.14 -29.93 -20.11
N ALA A 126 11.76 -29.01 -20.89
CA ALA A 126 12.44 -29.37 -22.13
C ALA A 126 13.56 -30.39 -21.84
N ALA A 127 13.36 -31.62 -22.31
CA ALA A 127 14.38 -32.67 -22.21
C ALA A 127 15.64 -32.26 -22.99
N ASN A 128 16.82 -32.59 -22.43
CA ASN A 128 18.14 -32.20 -22.93
C ASN A 128 18.32 -32.43 -24.44
N HIS A 129 18.15 -31.40 -25.27
CA HIS A 129 18.35 -31.48 -26.72
C HIS A 129 19.82 -31.30 -27.14
N ALA A 130 20.62 -32.32 -26.84
CA ALA A 130 21.85 -32.58 -27.58
C ALA A 130 21.53 -33.40 -28.85
N ALA A 131 21.30 -32.69 -29.97
CA ALA A 131 21.33 -33.15 -31.36
C ALA A 131 20.48 -34.39 -31.78
N LYS A 132 19.50 -34.16 -32.67
CA LYS A 132 19.48 -34.73 -34.03
C LYS A 132 18.38 -34.11 -34.91
N ALA A 133 18.68 -33.94 -36.19
CA ALA A 133 17.71 -33.53 -37.21
C ALA A 133 16.73 -34.67 -37.58
N ASN A 134 15.62 -34.31 -38.23
CA ASN A 134 14.57 -35.18 -38.80
C ASN A 134 13.53 -35.79 -37.83
N THR A 135 12.92 -34.96 -36.99
CA THR A 135 11.52 -35.15 -36.57
C THR A 135 10.74 -33.87 -36.78
N VAL A 136 9.50 -33.97 -37.26
CA VAL A 136 8.58 -32.83 -37.37
C VAL A 136 8.40 -32.22 -35.97
N PRO A 137 8.47 -30.88 -35.79
CA PRO A 137 8.26 -30.25 -34.49
C PRO A 137 6.92 -30.63 -33.88
N ALA A 138 6.87 -30.66 -32.55
CA ALA A 138 5.62 -30.68 -31.80
C ALA A 138 4.77 -29.43 -32.14
N PRO A 139 3.46 -29.42 -31.87
CA PRO A 139 2.63 -28.24 -32.06
C PRO A 139 3.23 -27.03 -31.35
N ASP A 140 3.14 -25.87 -31.99
CA ASP A 140 3.63 -24.59 -31.47
C ASP A 140 3.06 -24.34 -30.06
N PRO A 141 3.82 -23.79 -29.09
CA PRO A 141 3.22 -23.15 -27.91
C PRO A 141 2.05 -22.25 -28.31
N ALA A 142 1.07 -22.09 -27.43
CA ALA A 142 0.02 -21.09 -27.66
C ALA A 142 0.68 -19.71 -27.86
N GLN A 143 0.44 -19.11 -29.02
CA GLN A 143 0.87 -17.75 -29.35
C GLN A 143 -0.37 -16.89 -29.61
N ILE A 144 -0.38 -15.68 -29.07
CA ILE A 144 -1.28 -14.61 -29.52
C ILE A 144 -0.44 -13.57 -30.26
N GLU A 145 -0.87 -13.21 -31.46
CA GLU A 145 -0.38 -12.05 -32.20
C GLU A 145 -1.42 -10.94 -32.16
N LEU A 146 -1.07 -9.81 -31.55
CA LEU A 146 -1.78 -8.54 -31.68
C LEU A 146 -1.17 -7.77 -32.85
N THR A 147 -1.96 -7.52 -33.90
CA THR A 147 -1.60 -6.68 -35.05
C THR A 147 -2.37 -5.36 -35.00
N LEU A 148 -1.68 -4.25 -35.22
CA LEU A 148 -2.29 -2.93 -35.30
C LEU A 148 -2.78 -2.70 -36.74
N ALA A 149 -4.05 -3.01 -36.98
CA ALA A 149 -4.63 -2.97 -38.31
C ALA A 149 -4.69 -1.51 -38.82
N GLY A 150 -4.11 -1.27 -40.00
CA GLY A 150 -4.02 0.07 -40.59
C GLY A 150 -2.91 0.96 -40.04
N ALA A 151 -2.10 0.48 -39.10
CA ALA A 151 -0.97 1.23 -38.54
C ALA A 151 0.15 1.46 -39.57
N ASN A 152 1.00 2.44 -39.26
CA ASN A 152 2.24 2.73 -39.96
C ASN A 152 3.12 1.45 -40.03
N PRO A 153 3.50 0.97 -41.23
CA PRO A 153 4.30 -0.26 -41.36
C PRO A 153 5.79 -0.06 -41.02
N ALA A 154 6.24 1.18 -40.82
CA ALA A 154 7.62 1.52 -40.44
C ALA A 154 7.64 2.71 -39.45
N PRO A 155 7.08 2.55 -38.24
CA PRO A 155 7.04 3.62 -37.24
C PRO A 155 8.43 3.83 -36.61
N GLN A 156 8.60 4.98 -35.97
CA GLN A 156 9.81 5.23 -35.17
C GLN A 156 9.66 4.52 -33.82
N VAL A 157 10.40 3.43 -33.62
CA VAL A 157 10.36 2.63 -32.39
C VAL A 157 11.59 2.91 -31.55
N THR A 158 11.39 3.39 -30.32
CA THR A 158 12.48 3.82 -29.42
C THR A 158 12.30 3.27 -28.02
N GLY A 159 13.36 2.69 -27.46
CA GLY A 159 13.44 2.34 -26.04
C GLY A 159 13.65 3.60 -25.19
N LEU A 160 12.89 3.71 -24.12
CA LEU A 160 12.98 4.79 -23.13
C LEU A 160 13.44 4.23 -21.78
N GLU A 161 14.05 5.07 -20.95
CA GLU A 161 14.45 4.70 -19.58
C GLU A 161 15.35 3.45 -19.55
N GLU A 162 16.58 3.60 -20.06
CA GLU A 162 17.56 2.52 -20.14
C GLU A 162 17.89 1.93 -18.76
N GLN A 163 17.70 0.62 -18.60
CA GLN A 163 17.93 -0.12 -17.38
C GLN A 163 19.43 -0.41 -17.17
N ALA A 164 19.82 -0.64 -15.92
CA ALA A 164 21.18 -1.07 -15.56
C ALA A 164 21.52 -2.48 -16.11
N ALA A 165 20.52 -3.33 -16.33
CA ALA A 165 20.70 -4.64 -16.96
C ALA A 165 21.16 -4.51 -18.42
N LYS A 166 22.05 -5.43 -18.83
CA LYS A 166 22.59 -5.56 -20.19
C LYS A 166 22.65 -7.04 -20.57
N SER A 167 22.35 -7.34 -21.83
CA SER A 167 22.59 -8.66 -22.41
C SER A 167 23.89 -8.72 -23.23
N HIS A 168 24.45 -9.93 -23.31
CA HIS A 168 25.64 -10.25 -24.09
C HIS A 168 25.41 -11.59 -24.81
N TYR A 169 25.61 -11.63 -26.12
CA TYR A 169 25.46 -12.81 -26.98
C TYR A 169 26.81 -13.13 -27.60
N PHE A 170 27.46 -14.16 -27.08
CA PHE A 170 28.72 -14.68 -27.59
C PHE A 170 28.45 -15.79 -28.61
N THR A 171 27.86 -15.40 -29.74
CA THR A 171 27.49 -16.30 -30.83
C THR A 171 28.68 -16.59 -31.75
N GLY A 172 29.04 -17.87 -31.88
CA GLY A 172 30.16 -18.29 -32.74
C GLY A 172 31.55 -18.04 -32.14
N SER A 173 32.58 -18.47 -32.88
CA SER A 173 33.99 -18.37 -32.46
C SER A 173 34.69 -17.08 -32.88
N ASP A 174 34.08 -16.26 -33.73
CA ASP A 174 34.61 -14.95 -34.13
C ASP A 174 34.07 -13.86 -33.20
N PRO A 175 34.92 -13.12 -32.47
CA PRO A 175 34.48 -11.99 -31.65
C PRO A 175 33.78 -10.86 -32.42
N ALA A 176 33.89 -10.80 -33.74
CA ALA A 176 33.14 -9.86 -34.58
C ALA A 176 31.64 -10.19 -34.65
N ASP A 177 31.25 -11.45 -34.44
CA ASP A 177 29.86 -11.92 -34.40
C ASP A 177 29.22 -11.76 -33.00
N TRP A 178 29.96 -11.27 -32.01
CA TRP A 178 29.49 -11.13 -30.63
C TRP A 178 28.76 -9.81 -30.40
N GLN A 179 27.50 -9.87 -29.94
CA GLN A 179 26.76 -8.69 -29.48
C GLN A 179 27.03 -8.47 -28.00
N THR A 180 27.60 -7.32 -27.63
CA THR A 180 27.89 -6.98 -26.23
C THR A 180 27.27 -5.66 -25.83
N ASN A 181 26.98 -5.49 -24.54
CA ASN A 181 26.33 -4.29 -23.99
C ASN A 181 25.01 -3.97 -24.72
N VAL A 182 24.17 -4.99 -24.95
CA VAL A 182 22.81 -4.79 -25.50
C VAL A 182 21.94 -4.17 -24.40
N PRO A 183 21.40 -2.96 -24.57
CA PRO A 183 20.65 -2.28 -23.54
C PRO A 183 19.22 -2.81 -23.41
N HIS A 184 18.77 -2.90 -22.16
CA HIS A 184 17.37 -3.08 -21.79
C HIS A 184 16.75 -1.73 -21.46
N PHE A 185 15.44 -1.59 -21.65
CA PHE A 185 14.67 -0.37 -21.46
C PHE A 185 13.42 -0.67 -20.62
N ARG A 186 12.92 0.32 -19.85
CA ARG A 186 11.66 0.18 -19.09
C ARG A 186 10.42 0.32 -19.96
N ARG A 187 10.49 1.12 -21.03
CA ARG A 187 9.37 1.39 -21.93
C ARG A 187 9.82 1.35 -23.39
N VAL A 188 8.89 1.05 -24.30
CA VAL A 188 9.11 1.13 -25.75
C VAL A 188 8.02 2.00 -26.36
N GLN A 189 8.40 3.16 -26.88
CA GLN A 189 7.50 4.08 -27.59
C GLN A 189 7.55 3.80 -29.10
N TYR A 190 6.36 3.68 -29.68
CA TYR A 190 6.07 3.67 -31.10
C TYR A 190 5.48 5.03 -31.45
N LYS A 191 6.29 5.90 -32.06
CA LYS A 191 5.83 7.23 -32.45
C LYS A 191 5.11 7.23 -33.80
N ASP A 192 4.00 7.96 -33.88
CA ASP A 192 3.12 8.05 -35.06
C ASP A 192 2.79 6.65 -35.61
N ILE A 193 2.34 5.76 -34.72
CA ILE A 193 1.90 4.40 -35.05
C ILE A 193 0.59 4.44 -35.86
N TYR A 194 -0.26 5.42 -35.55
CA TYR A 194 -1.25 5.98 -36.47
C TYR A 194 -0.96 7.49 -36.59
N PRO A 195 -1.43 8.19 -37.65
CA PRO A 195 -1.26 9.64 -37.78
C PRO A 195 -1.69 10.42 -36.52
N GLY A 196 -0.72 10.95 -35.77
CA GLY A 196 -0.97 11.67 -34.52
C GLY A 196 -1.34 10.78 -33.32
N VAL A 197 -1.06 9.47 -33.37
CA VAL A 197 -1.21 8.55 -32.24
C VAL A 197 0.11 7.85 -31.98
N ASP A 198 0.57 7.89 -30.73
CA ASP A 198 1.69 7.10 -30.23
C ASP A 198 1.18 5.88 -29.47
N LEU A 199 1.98 4.82 -29.39
CA LEU A 199 1.76 3.63 -28.55
C LEU A 199 2.97 3.40 -27.65
N VAL A 200 2.76 3.16 -26.36
CA VAL A 200 3.85 2.95 -25.40
C VAL A 200 3.63 1.64 -24.66
N TYR A 201 4.54 0.68 -24.85
CA TYR A 201 4.58 -0.55 -24.03
C TYR A 201 5.46 -0.34 -22.80
N TYR A 202 5.06 -0.91 -21.66
CA TYR A 202 5.85 -0.90 -20.43
C TYR A 202 5.54 -2.12 -19.55
N GLY A 203 6.29 -2.27 -18.46
CA GLY A 203 6.02 -3.26 -17.42
C GLY A 203 5.38 -2.61 -16.21
N ASN A 204 4.30 -3.18 -15.70
CA ASN A 204 3.61 -2.70 -14.51
C ASN A 204 4.34 -3.07 -13.21
N SER A 205 3.77 -2.73 -12.05
CA SER A 205 4.42 -2.98 -10.74
C SER A 205 4.53 -4.47 -10.35
N GLN A 206 4.03 -5.40 -11.18
CA GLN A 206 4.17 -6.86 -11.07
C GLN A 206 5.01 -7.50 -12.21
N ASP A 207 5.64 -6.69 -13.06
CA ASP A 207 6.32 -7.10 -14.30
C ASP A 207 5.39 -7.76 -15.35
N GLN A 208 4.09 -7.45 -15.31
CA GLN A 208 3.16 -7.78 -16.39
C GLN A 208 3.21 -6.69 -17.49
N LEU A 209 2.77 -7.04 -18.70
CA LEU A 209 2.81 -6.15 -19.85
C LEU A 209 1.58 -5.23 -19.88
N GLU A 210 1.82 -3.92 -19.87
CA GLU A 210 0.81 -2.89 -20.10
C GLU A 210 1.16 -2.06 -21.34
N TYR A 211 0.16 -1.34 -21.88
CA TYR A 211 0.36 -0.44 -23.00
C TYR A 211 -0.66 0.72 -23.07
N ASP A 212 -0.16 1.91 -23.40
CA ASP A 212 -0.94 3.13 -23.61
C ASP A 212 -1.11 3.42 -25.11
N PHE A 213 -2.28 3.89 -25.54
CA PHE A 213 -2.37 4.75 -26.74
C PHE A 213 -2.46 6.21 -26.35
N VAL A 214 -1.59 7.06 -26.90
CA VAL A 214 -1.56 8.50 -26.68
C VAL A 214 -1.94 9.21 -27.98
N VAL A 215 -3.16 9.70 -28.04
CA VAL A 215 -3.77 10.38 -29.19
C VAL A 215 -3.56 11.89 -29.04
N ALA A 216 -2.90 12.52 -30.01
CA ALA A 216 -2.65 13.95 -30.00
C ALA A 216 -3.93 14.78 -30.29
N PRO A 217 -3.99 16.06 -29.89
CA PRO A 217 -5.07 16.97 -30.26
C PRO A 217 -5.39 16.93 -31.76
N GLY A 218 -6.66 16.69 -32.09
CA GLY A 218 -7.18 16.60 -33.46
C GLY A 218 -6.84 15.30 -34.22
N ALA A 219 -6.13 14.35 -33.62
CA ALA A 219 -5.96 13.01 -34.19
C ALA A 219 -7.23 12.17 -34.01
N ASP A 220 -7.42 11.19 -34.88
CA ASP A 220 -8.65 10.37 -34.93
C ASP A 220 -8.42 9.00 -34.25
N PRO A 221 -8.99 8.78 -33.04
CA PRO A 221 -8.81 7.51 -32.32
C PRO A 221 -9.53 6.33 -32.97
N ALA A 222 -10.50 6.55 -33.87
CA ALA A 222 -11.20 5.45 -34.58
C ALA A 222 -10.29 4.71 -35.59
N GLN A 223 -9.05 5.17 -35.76
CA GLN A 223 -7.99 4.49 -36.50
C GLN A 223 -7.40 3.31 -35.72
N ILE A 224 -7.42 3.36 -34.37
CA ILE A 224 -6.85 2.33 -33.51
C ILE A 224 -7.67 1.05 -33.60
N LYS A 225 -7.07 0.00 -34.15
CA LYS A 225 -7.71 -1.29 -34.43
C LYS A 225 -6.78 -2.43 -34.07
N LEU A 226 -7.15 -3.15 -33.02
CA LEU A 226 -6.39 -4.25 -32.44
C LEU A 226 -6.90 -5.56 -33.07
N GLU A 227 -6.14 -6.14 -33.98
CA GLU A 227 -6.48 -7.41 -34.63
C GLU A 227 -5.74 -8.56 -33.96
N PHE A 228 -6.46 -9.45 -33.29
CA PHE A 228 -5.88 -10.58 -32.57
C PHE A 228 -5.90 -11.86 -33.42
N THR A 229 -4.80 -12.61 -33.41
CA THR A 229 -4.68 -13.93 -34.04
C THR A 229 -4.17 -14.92 -33.01
N GLY A 230 -4.70 -16.15 -33.00
CA GLY A 230 -4.36 -17.19 -32.02
C GLY A 230 -5.45 -17.43 -30.95
N ALA A 231 -6.36 -16.47 -30.76
CA ALA A 231 -7.57 -16.66 -29.97
C ALA A 231 -8.67 -17.40 -30.78
N SER A 232 -9.46 -18.25 -30.12
CA SER A 232 -10.59 -18.98 -30.72
C SER A 232 -11.89 -18.17 -30.74
N SER A 233 -12.05 -17.22 -29.82
CA SER A 233 -13.12 -16.22 -29.80
C SER A 233 -12.71 -15.00 -28.98
N LEU A 234 -13.29 -13.85 -29.30
CA LEU A 234 -13.19 -12.62 -28.50
C LEU A 234 -14.59 -12.26 -27.96
N GLU A 235 -14.64 -11.75 -26.74
CA GLU A 235 -15.86 -11.27 -26.08
C GLU A 235 -15.53 -9.97 -25.32
N VAL A 236 -16.48 -9.03 -25.26
CA VAL A 236 -16.45 -7.93 -24.29
C VAL A 236 -17.44 -8.29 -23.18
N THR A 237 -16.95 -8.38 -21.94
CA THR A 237 -17.77 -8.77 -20.78
C THR A 237 -18.80 -7.68 -20.43
N PRO A 238 -19.85 -7.98 -19.63
CA PRO A 238 -20.74 -6.93 -19.09
C PRO A 238 -19.99 -5.83 -18.32
N GLN A 239 -18.86 -6.17 -17.71
CA GLN A 239 -17.94 -5.27 -17.00
C GLN A 239 -17.08 -4.41 -17.94
N GLY A 240 -17.04 -4.72 -19.24
CA GLY A 240 -16.29 -3.97 -20.25
C GLY A 240 -14.91 -4.52 -20.59
N ASP A 241 -14.48 -5.63 -19.98
CA ASP A 241 -13.19 -6.29 -20.24
C ASP A 241 -13.18 -7.01 -21.58
N LEU A 242 -12.02 -7.09 -22.22
CA LEU A 242 -11.82 -7.90 -23.42
C LEU A 242 -11.29 -9.30 -23.04
N ARG A 243 -12.11 -10.33 -23.23
CA ARG A 243 -11.73 -11.73 -23.01
C ARG A 243 -11.39 -12.43 -24.32
N LEU A 244 -10.18 -12.98 -24.40
CA LEU A 244 -9.68 -13.80 -25.51
C LEU A 244 -9.65 -15.26 -25.07
N ALA A 245 -10.46 -16.10 -25.72
CA ALA A 245 -10.44 -17.54 -25.46
C ALA A 245 -9.25 -18.20 -26.17
N LEU A 246 -8.55 -19.10 -25.49
CA LEU A 246 -7.37 -19.82 -25.99
C LEU A 246 -7.53 -21.33 -25.79
N PRO A 247 -6.77 -22.16 -26.53
CA PRO A 247 -6.73 -23.62 -26.28
C PRO A 247 -6.29 -24.00 -24.86
N THR A 248 -5.61 -23.09 -24.14
CA THR A 248 -4.99 -23.31 -22.83
C THR A 248 -5.67 -22.54 -21.68
N GLY A 249 -6.75 -21.78 -21.93
CA GLY A 249 -7.40 -20.94 -20.93
C GLY A 249 -8.03 -19.67 -21.54
N ASN A 250 -8.17 -18.61 -20.75
CA ASN A 250 -8.52 -17.28 -21.24
C ASN A 250 -7.35 -16.31 -20.99
N LEU A 251 -7.17 -15.32 -21.86
CA LEU A 251 -6.46 -14.09 -21.56
C LEU A 251 -7.49 -12.96 -21.47
N THR A 252 -7.52 -12.23 -20.37
CA THR A 252 -8.40 -11.06 -20.19
C THR A 252 -7.57 -9.79 -20.19
N GLN A 253 -8.03 -8.75 -20.89
CA GLN A 253 -7.55 -7.38 -20.74
C GLN A 253 -8.63 -6.58 -20.01
N PRO A 254 -8.33 -5.92 -18.86
CA PRO A 254 -9.30 -5.09 -18.15
C PRO A 254 -9.88 -3.99 -19.03
N ALA A 255 -11.08 -3.52 -18.70
CA ALA A 255 -11.69 -2.35 -19.35
C ALA A 255 -10.70 -1.15 -19.44
N PRO A 256 -10.67 -0.42 -20.56
CA PRO A 256 -9.72 0.66 -20.76
C PRO A 256 -10.11 1.90 -19.94
N ASN A 257 -9.23 2.38 -19.06
CA ASN A 257 -9.35 3.72 -18.49
C ASN A 257 -8.90 4.73 -19.56
N ILE A 258 -9.77 5.71 -19.83
CA ILE A 258 -9.61 6.65 -20.92
C ILE A 258 -9.74 8.05 -20.33
N TYR A 259 -8.82 8.94 -20.66
CA TYR A 259 -8.79 10.29 -20.11
C TYR A 259 -8.17 11.32 -21.05
N GLN A 260 -8.47 12.59 -20.82
CA GLN A 260 -7.78 13.73 -21.44
C GLN A 260 -7.02 14.52 -20.40
N GLU A 261 -5.94 15.20 -20.79
CA GLU A 261 -5.25 16.16 -19.92
C GLU A 261 -5.62 17.59 -20.32
N LYS A 262 -6.37 18.28 -19.45
CA LYS A 262 -6.83 19.68 -19.60
C LYS A 262 -6.35 20.51 -18.42
N ASP A 263 -5.63 21.60 -18.69
CA ASP A 263 -5.07 22.52 -17.68
C ASP A 263 -4.29 21.85 -16.53
N GLY A 264 -3.66 20.69 -16.80
CA GLY A 264 -2.91 19.90 -15.82
C GLY A 264 -3.75 18.93 -14.97
N LYS A 265 -5.08 18.88 -15.17
CA LYS A 265 -5.96 17.84 -14.64
C LYS A 265 -6.22 16.76 -15.68
N ARG A 266 -6.31 15.51 -15.23
CA ARG A 266 -6.97 14.45 -16.01
C ARG A 266 -8.48 14.66 -15.95
N GLU A 267 -9.16 14.45 -17.06
CA GLU A 267 -10.62 14.36 -17.16
C GLU A 267 -10.97 12.98 -17.74
N PRO A 268 -11.73 12.13 -17.04
CA PRO A 268 -12.10 10.82 -17.55
C PRO A 268 -13.03 10.96 -18.76
N VAL A 269 -12.87 10.06 -19.72
CA VAL A 269 -13.68 9.95 -20.94
C VAL A 269 -14.37 8.60 -20.91
N LYS A 270 -15.69 8.61 -21.12
CA LYS A 270 -16.45 7.35 -21.17
C LYS A 270 -16.09 6.58 -22.43
N GLY A 271 -15.70 5.32 -22.27
CA GLY A 271 -15.52 4.42 -23.39
C GLY A 271 -15.28 2.98 -22.98
N SER A 272 -15.24 2.09 -23.97
CA SER A 272 -15.09 0.65 -23.76
C SER A 272 -14.50 -0.04 -25.00
N TYR A 273 -14.12 -1.31 -24.87
CA TYR A 273 -13.82 -2.14 -26.03
C TYR A 273 -15.07 -2.39 -26.88
N ARG A 274 -14.88 -2.44 -28.20
CA ARG A 274 -15.94 -2.68 -29.18
C ARG A 274 -15.47 -3.61 -30.29
N LEU A 275 -16.07 -4.79 -30.35
CA LEU A 275 -15.99 -5.73 -31.46
C LEU A 275 -16.92 -5.29 -32.61
N SER A 276 -16.52 -5.48 -33.87
CA SER A 276 -17.43 -5.20 -35.01
C SER A 276 -18.43 -6.32 -35.30
N GLY A 277 -18.31 -7.48 -34.64
CA GLY A 277 -19.28 -8.58 -34.68
C GLY A 277 -18.81 -9.83 -33.90
N PRO A 278 -19.67 -10.85 -33.71
CA PRO A 278 -19.39 -12.01 -32.84
C PRO A 278 -18.31 -12.98 -33.35
N LEU A 279 -17.83 -12.79 -34.57
CA LEU A 279 -16.75 -13.55 -35.20
C LEU A 279 -15.62 -12.63 -35.68
N ASP A 280 -15.64 -11.36 -35.26
CA ASP A 280 -14.58 -10.40 -35.60
C ASP A 280 -13.40 -10.58 -34.65
N ASN A 281 -12.20 -10.65 -35.22
CA ASN A 281 -10.96 -10.68 -34.45
C ASN A 281 -10.40 -9.28 -34.20
N ARG A 282 -11.12 -8.22 -34.62
CA ARG A 282 -10.78 -6.82 -34.44
C ARG A 282 -11.54 -6.17 -33.29
N VAL A 283 -10.78 -5.55 -32.41
CA VAL A 283 -11.24 -4.69 -31.33
C VAL A 283 -10.94 -3.23 -31.69
N SER A 284 -11.90 -2.38 -31.41
CA SER A 284 -11.81 -0.91 -31.47
C SER A 284 -12.24 -0.34 -30.11
N PHE A 285 -12.09 0.97 -29.92
CA PHE A 285 -12.62 1.66 -28.76
C PHE A 285 -13.91 2.40 -29.14
N ASP A 286 -14.98 2.23 -28.37
CA ASP A 286 -16.14 3.11 -28.45
C ASP A 286 -15.92 4.26 -27.46
N LEU A 287 -15.80 5.48 -27.96
CA LEU A 287 -15.45 6.66 -27.18
C LEU A 287 -16.61 7.65 -27.19
N LYS A 288 -16.97 8.19 -26.02
CA LYS A 288 -18.05 9.17 -25.85
C LYS A 288 -17.50 10.46 -25.24
N ASP A 289 -18.05 11.58 -25.70
CA ASP A 289 -17.99 12.88 -25.01
C ASP A 289 -16.59 13.46 -24.71
N TYR A 290 -15.54 13.04 -25.44
CA TYR A 290 -14.21 13.67 -25.38
C TYR A 290 -14.13 14.93 -26.27
N ASP A 291 -13.24 15.85 -25.91
CA ASP A 291 -12.97 17.09 -26.64
C ASP A 291 -11.72 16.93 -27.55
N PRO A 292 -11.85 16.89 -28.89
CA PRO A 292 -10.72 16.72 -29.80
C PRO A 292 -9.64 17.80 -29.71
N ALA A 293 -9.85 18.91 -29.00
CA ALA A 293 -8.83 19.94 -28.78
C ALA A 293 -7.71 19.53 -27.80
N PHE A 294 -7.88 18.42 -27.05
CA PHE A 294 -6.96 17.97 -26.02
C PHE A 294 -6.41 16.56 -26.32
N PRO A 295 -5.22 16.19 -25.79
CA PRO A 295 -4.72 14.82 -25.91
C PRO A 295 -5.69 13.85 -25.24
N LEU A 296 -5.80 12.63 -25.78
CA LEU A 296 -6.59 11.54 -25.22
C LEU A 296 -5.67 10.33 -25.00
N VAL A 297 -5.68 9.77 -23.80
CA VAL A 297 -4.94 8.54 -23.46
C VAL A 297 -5.93 7.41 -23.23
N ILE A 298 -5.57 6.20 -23.67
CA ILE A 298 -6.32 4.95 -23.51
C ILE A 298 -5.37 3.93 -22.86
N ASP A 299 -5.70 3.49 -21.64
CA ASP A 299 -4.80 2.83 -20.67
C ASP A 299 -5.63 1.89 -19.72
N PRO A 300 -5.57 0.55 -19.84
CA PRO A 300 -6.35 -0.39 -19.02
C PRO A 300 -5.74 -0.65 -17.62
N VAL A 301 -6.60 -0.77 -16.59
CA VAL A 301 -6.24 -0.50 -15.16
C VAL A 301 -6.55 -1.66 -14.16
N ILE A 302 -6.14 -1.46 -12.90
CA ILE A 302 -6.09 -2.32 -11.68
C ILE A 302 -4.93 -3.33 -11.69
N THR A 303 -4.14 -3.32 -10.60
CA THR A 303 -2.93 -4.17 -10.47
C THR A 303 -3.19 -5.48 -9.74
N TYR A 304 -3.81 -5.47 -8.56
CA TYR A 304 -4.50 -6.65 -8.03
C TYR A 304 -5.48 -6.35 -6.90
N ALA A 305 -6.50 -7.20 -6.79
CA ALA A 305 -7.45 -7.33 -5.70
C ALA A 305 -7.87 -8.81 -5.56
N SER A 306 -7.99 -9.31 -4.32
CA SER A 306 -8.26 -10.72 -4.00
C SER A 306 -9.04 -10.87 -2.67
N TYR A 307 -9.91 -11.88 -2.59
CA TYR A 307 -10.40 -12.42 -1.31
C TYR A 307 -9.30 -13.23 -0.61
N PHE A 308 -9.34 -13.27 0.73
CA PHE A 308 -8.40 -13.96 1.57
C PHE A 308 -9.08 -14.51 2.84
N GLY A 309 -9.56 -15.75 2.77
CA GLY A 309 -10.25 -16.43 3.86
C GLY A 309 -10.32 -17.95 3.67
N GLY A 310 -10.87 -18.63 4.67
CA GLY A 310 -11.30 -20.03 4.67
C GLY A 310 -12.82 -20.14 4.66
N GLY A 311 -13.38 -21.22 5.20
CA GLY A 311 -14.82 -21.50 5.13
C GLY A 311 -15.72 -20.78 6.14
N ASP A 312 -15.16 -20.04 7.09
CA ASP A 312 -15.88 -19.30 8.14
C ASP A 312 -15.52 -17.79 8.09
N ASN A 313 -15.75 -17.00 9.15
CA ASN A 313 -15.47 -15.55 9.10
C ASN A 313 -13.98 -15.22 9.27
N ASP A 314 -13.49 -14.34 8.39
CA ASP A 314 -12.13 -13.84 8.34
C ASP A 314 -12.12 -12.31 8.18
N PHE A 315 -11.42 -11.61 9.07
CA PHE A 315 -11.45 -10.15 9.13
C PHE A 315 -10.03 -9.57 9.08
N GLY A 316 -9.70 -8.82 8.03
CA GLY A 316 -8.45 -8.04 7.96
C GLY A 316 -8.59 -6.74 8.75
N TYR A 317 -7.65 -6.45 9.68
CA TYR A 317 -7.69 -5.25 10.52
C TYR A 317 -6.47 -4.34 10.37
N GLY A 318 -5.29 -4.87 10.06
CA GLY A 318 -4.06 -4.09 9.99
C GLY A 318 -3.18 -4.50 8.81
N ILE A 319 -2.55 -3.52 8.15
CA ILE A 319 -1.69 -3.72 6.97
C ILE A 319 -0.41 -2.88 7.06
N ALA A 320 0.70 -3.42 6.55
CA ALA A 320 1.92 -2.64 6.27
C ALA A 320 2.65 -3.18 5.03
N VAL A 321 3.56 -2.37 4.47
CA VAL A 321 4.36 -2.72 3.29
C VAL A 321 5.85 -2.50 3.57
N ASP A 322 6.71 -3.43 3.16
CA ASP A 322 8.16 -3.29 3.28
C ASP A 322 8.81 -2.59 2.07
N SER A 323 10.10 -2.24 2.19
CA SER A 323 10.87 -1.59 1.12
C SER A 323 11.10 -2.46 -0.13
N GLY A 324 10.74 -3.75 -0.07
CA GLY A 324 10.69 -4.65 -1.21
C GLY A 324 9.32 -4.67 -1.91
N GLY A 325 8.30 -4.01 -1.35
CA GLY A 325 6.91 -4.06 -1.79
C GLY A 325 6.14 -5.28 -1.27
N ASN A 326 6.69 -6.08 -0.34
CA ASN A 326 5.92 -7.17 0.26
C ASN A 326 4.91 -6.58 1.22
N THR A 327 3.67 -7.07 1.15
CA THR A 327 2.57 -6.63 2.01
C THR A 327 2.41 -7.61 3.17
N TYR A 328 2.05 -7.11 4.34
CA TYR A 328 1.78 -7.89 5.54
C TYR A 328 0.39 -7.51 6.02
N ILE A 329 -0.45 -8.49 6.36
CA ILE A 329 -1.80 -8.32 6.91
C ILE A 329 -1.90 -9.05 8.25
N THR A 330 -2.65 -8.47 9.17
CA THR A 330 -3.09 -9.12 10.41
C THR A 330 -4.57 -8.86 10.62
N GLY A 331 -5.20 -9.73 11.41
CA GLY A 331 -6.65 -9.75 11.58
C GLY A 331 -7.09 -10.80 12.59
N SER A 332 -8.34 -11.23 12.51
CA SER A 332 -8.85 -12.40 13.22
C SER A 332 -9.54 -13.38 12.27
N THR A 333 -9.53 -14.66 12.61
CA THR A 333 -10.05 -15.77 11.81
C THR A 333 -10.69 -16.82 12.72
N VAL A 334 -11.91 -17.26 12.40
CA VAL A 334 -12.49 -18.50 12.97
C VAL A 334 -12.36 -19.71 12.02
N SER A 335 -11.87 -19.48 10.80
CA SER A 335 -11.70 -20.50 9.76
C SER A 335 -10.62 -21.51 10.14
N THR A 336 -10.99 -22.78 10.29
CA THR A 336 -10.02 -23.85 10.59
C THR A 336 -9.17 -24.26 9.37
N ASP A 337 -9.57 -23.84 8.18
CA ASP A 337 -8.95 -24.10 6.87
C ASP A 337 -8.36 -22.84 6.22
N PHE A 338 -8.08 -21.80 7.02
CA PHE A 338 -7.51 -20.53 6.57
C PHE A 338 -6.27 -20.72 5.65
N PRO A 339 -6.02 -19.85 4.65
CA PRO A 339 -4.92 -20.02 3.71
C PRO A 339 -3.54 -20.01 4.39
N MET A 340 -2.93 -21.19 4.50
CA MET A 340 -1.66 -21.41 5.18
C MET A 340 -0.50 -21.62 4.19
N GLN A 341 0.61 -20.91 4.44
CA GLN A 341 1.85 -21.04 3.67
C GLN A 341 3.02 -20.83 4.61
N SER A 342 3.91 -21.82 4.77
CA SER A 342 5.16 -21.68 5.54
C SER A 342 5.02 -21.11 6.98
N GLY A 343 3.86 -21.24 7.61
CA GLY A 343 3.53 -20.68 8.93
C GLY A 343 4.33 -21.24 10.10
N LEU A 344 4.41 -20.46 11.19
CA LEU A 344 4.99 -20.89 12.45
C LEU A 344 4.01 -21.79 13.23
N ASP A 345 2.75 -21.38 13.32
CA ASP A 345 1.63 -22.24 13.70
C ASP A 345 0.63 -22.35 12.55
N THR A 346 0.23 -23.58 12.27
CA THR A 346 -0.71 -23.95 11.20
C THR A 346 -1.98 -24.59 11.77
N SER A 347 -2.21 -24.45 13.08
CA SER A 347 -3.36 -24.99 13.79
C SER A 347 -4.16 -23.86 14.39
N PHE A 348 -5.47 -23.82 14.14
CA PHE A 348 -6.39 -22.95 14.83
C PHE A 348 -6.46 -23.33 16.32
N GLY A 349 -6.18 -22.37 17.21
CA GLY A 349 -6.02 -22.56 18.64
C GLY A 349 -7.34 -22.57 19.41
N GLY A 350 -8.24 -21.64 19.12
CA GLY A 350 -9.53 -21.55 19.80
C GLY A 350 -10.36 -20.30 19.46
N GLY A 351 -11.36 -20.06 20.29
CA GLY A 351 -12.35 -19.00 20.08
C GLY A 351 -13.53 -19.47 19.23
N THR A 352 -14.62 -18.69 19.28
CA THR A 352 -15.90 -18.98 18.62
C THR A 352 -16.59 -17.74 18.05
N VAL A 353 -16.05 -16.54 18.28
CA VAL A 353 -16.64 -15.27 17.82
C VAL A 353 -15.69 -14.56 16.85
N SER A 354 -14.45 -14.36 17.30
CA SER A 354 -13.33 -13.72 16.59
C SER A 354 -12.27 -14.77 16.20
N GLY A 355 -12.12 -15.83 17.01
CA GLY A 355 -11.19 -16.92 16.77
C GLY A 355 -9.76 -16.56 17.16
N ASP A 356 -8.79 -16.95 16.33
CA ASP A 356 -7.38 -16.64 16.51
C ASP A 356 -7.00 -15.37 15.74
N ALA A 357 -5.92 -14.68 16.16
CA ALA A 357 -5.30 -13.72 15.27
C ALA A 357 -4.59 -14.45 14.12
N PHE A 358 -4.50 -13.85 12.94
CA PHE A 358 -3.63 -14.33 11.87
C PHE A 358 -2.55 -13.30 11.50
N VAL A 359 -1.46 -13.76 10.89
CA VAL A 359 -0.48 -12.90 10.24
C VAL A 359 -0.04 -13.50 8.91
N SER A 360 -0.22 -12.74 7.83
CA SER A 360 0.03 -13.21 6.46
C SER A 360 0.88 -12.22 5.69
N LYS A 361 1.80 -12.71 4.86
CA LYS A 361 2.73 -11.92 4.04
C LYS A 361 2.55 -12.28 2.57
N PHE A 362 2.48 -11.27 1.73
CA PHE A 362 2.30 -11.37 0.28
C PHE A 362 3.46 -10.72 -0.44
N SER A 363 3.81 -11.26 -1.60
CA SER A 363 4.77 -10.65 -2.52
C SER A 363 4.21 -9.34 -3.11
N PRO A 364 5.03 -8.50 -3.80
CA PRO A 364 4.55 -7.30 -4.49
C PRO A 364 3.55 -7.58 -5.63
N SER A 365 3.37 -8.86 -5.98
CA SER A 365 2.42 -9.37 -6.97
C SER A 365 1.25 -10.15 -6.35
N GLY A 366 0.94 -9.93 -5.06
CA GLY A 366 -0.20 -10.53 -4.38
C GLY A 366 -0.07 -12.03 -4.05
N THR A 367 1.07 -12.66 -4.33
CA THR A 367 1.25 -14.10 -4.03
C THR A 367 1.54 -14.30 -2.55
N LEU A 368 0.77 -15.14 -1.86
CA LEU A 368 1.02 -15.51 -0.46
C LEU A 368 2.42 -16.16 -0.30
N LEU A 369 3.22 -15.64 0.62
CA LEU A 369 4.58 -16.08 0.94
C LEU A 369 4.69 -16.71 2.33
N TYR A 370 3.89 -16.22 3.28
CA TYR A 370 3.83 -16.70 4.66
C TYR A 370 2.41 -16.48 5.20
N SER A 371 1.91 -17.38 6.04
CA SER A 371 0.66 -17.22 6.79
C SER A 371 0.70 -18.11 8.04
N THR A 372 0.29 -17.58 9.18
CA THR A 372 0.28 -18.27 10.49
C THR A 372 -0.96 -17.88 11.29
N TYR A 373 -1.46 -18.78 12.13
CA TYR A 373 -2.26 -18.39 13.29
C TYR A 373 -1.35 -17.81 14.38
N LEU A 374 -1.91 -17.00 15.26
CA LEU A 374 -1.28 -16.37 16.42
C LEU A 374 -2.32 -16.25 17.54
N GLY A 375 -2.47 -17.30 18.33
CA GLY A 375 -3.47 -17.34 19.39
C GLY A 375 -3.22 -18.45 20.41
N GLY A 376 -4.16 -18.59 21.32
CA GLY A 376 -4.24 -19.65 22.33
C GLY A 376 -5.55 -20.40 22.23
N SER A 377 -6.20 -20.72 23.35
CA SER A 377 -7.49 -21.45 23.35
C SER A 377 -8.73 -20.55 23.44
N GLY A 378 -8.52 -19.23 23.51
CA GLY A 378 -9.54 -18.19 23.68
C GLY A 378 -9.80 -17.42 22.40
N GLU A 379 -10.26 -16.18 22.53
CA GLU A 379 -10.37 -15.22 21.43
C GLU A 379 -9.09 -14.37 21.38
N ASP A 380 -8.49 -14.29 20.20
CA ASP A 380 -7.29 -13.52 19.89
C ASP A 380 -7.53 -12.72 18.60
N SER A 381 -6.99 -11.50 18.50
CA SER A 381 -7.20 -10.65 17.31
C SER A 381 -6.04 -9.70 17.09
N GLY A 382 -5.40 -9.77 15.92
CA GLY A 382 -4.35 -8.84 15.52
C GLY A 382 -4.97 -7.57 14.97
N ILE A 383 -4.69 -6.42 15.60
CA ILE A 383 -5.35 -5.15 15.28
C ILE A 383 -4.46 -4.26 14.40
N ALA A 384 -3.16 -4.21 14.69
CA ALA A 384 -2.22 -3.38 13.94
C ALA A 384 -0.86 -4.05 13.81
N LEU A 385 -0.14 -3.72 12.74
CA LEU A 385 1.21 -4.23 12.51
C LEU A 385 2.15 -3.18 11.92
N ALA A 386 3.44 -3.35 12.14
CA ALA A 386 4.50 -2.54 11.54
C ALA A 386 5.69 -3.42 11.12
N VAL A 387 6.45 -2.98 10.11
CA VAL A 387 7.62 -3.71 9.58
C VAL A 387 8.87 -2.84 9.63
N ASP A 388 9.99 -3.40 10.11
CA ASP A 388 11.28 -2.70 10.16
C ASP A 388 12.07 -2.81 8.85
N SER A 389 13.14 -2.00 8.73
CA SER A 389 13.99 -1.96 7.53
C SER A 389 14.75 -3.25 7.22
N SER A 390 14.78 -4.20 8.17
CA SER A 390 15.33 -5.55 7.97
C SER A 390 14.25 -6.57 7.59
N GLY A 391 12.99 -6.16 7.53
CA GLY A 391 11.83 -6.99 7.20
C GLY A 391 11.20 -7.69 8.41
N ASN A 392 11.70 -7.50 9.64
CA ASN A 392 11.06 -8.06 10.83
C ASN A 392 9.75 -7.33 11.06
N PHE A 393 8.69 -8.06 11.41
CA PHE A 393 7.35 -7.51 11.57
C PHE A 393 6.84 -7.69 13.00
N TYR A 394 6.08 -6.70 13.45
CA TYR A 394 5.59 -6.55 14.81
C TYR A 394 4.07 -6.43 14.72
N VAL A 395 3.35 -7.23 15.50
CA VAL A 395 1.90 -7.29 15.55
C VAL A 395 1.46 -6.96 16.97
N THR A 396 0.44 -6.11 17.10
CA THR A 396 -0.24 -5.86 18.36
C THR A 396 -1.74 -6.09 18.19
N GLY A 397 -2.39 -6.49 19.28
CA GLY A 397 -3.76 -6.94 19.25
C GLY A 397 -4.27 -7.24 20.64
N ASN A 398 -5.39 -7.96 20.72
CA ASN A 398 -6.04 -8.35 21.97
C ASN A 398 -6.02 -9.88 22.12
N THR A 399 -5.95 -10.36 23.35
CA THR A 399 -5.94 -11.79 23.71
C THR A 399 -6.74 -12.00 25.00
N ASN A 400 -7.72 -12.91 25.00
CA ASN A 400 -8.24 -13.50 26.24
C ASN A 400 -7.68 -14.92 26.51
N SER A 401 -6.75 -15.37 25.67
CA SER A 401 -6.05 -16.64 25.79
C SER A 401 -5.04 -16.65 26.95
N GLY A 402 -5.35 -17.38 28.02
CA GLY A 402 -4.41 -17.65 29.12
C GLY A 402 -3.15 -18.45 28.73
N ASN A 403 -3.08 -18.94 27.50
CA ASN A 403 -2.00 -19.71 26.89
C ASN A 403 -1.44 -19.05 25.60
N PHE A 404 -1.68 -17.75 25.38
CA PHE A 404 -1.13 -17.02 24.24
C PHE A 404 0.41 -17.16 24.15
N PRO A 405 1.01 -17.28 22.94
CA PRO A 405 2.44 -17.52 22.78
C PRO A 405 3.27 -16.35 23.33
N PHE A 406 4.21 -16.63 24.24
CA PHE A 406 5.15 -15.63 24.79
C PHE A 406 6.62 -16.08 24.64
N SER A 407 7.53 -15.11 24.59
CA SER A 407 8.98 -15.38 24.52
C SER A 407 9.62 -15.56 25.91
N VAL A 408 10.67 -16.39 26.01
CA VAL A 408 11.44 -16.52 27.27
C VAL A 408 12.09 -15.17 27.61
N GLY A 409 11.77 -14.63 28.78
CA GLY A 409 12.23 -13.30 29.20
C GLY A 409 11.37 -12.15 28.67
N ALA A 410 10.15 -12.42 28.18
CA ALA A 410 9.15 -11.40 27.89
C ALA A 410 8.84 -10.52 29.11
N PHE A 411 8.35 -9.30 28.84
CA PHE A 411 7.94 -8.35 29.87
C PHE A 411 6.83 -8.90 30.78
N GLN A 412 5.81 -9.54 30.19
CA GLN A 412 4.70 -10.19 30.88
C GLN A 412 4.44 -11.56 30.23
N THR A 413 4.48 -12.63 31.03
CA THR A 413 4.33 -14.03 30.58
C THR A 413 3.03 -14.67 31.10
N THR A 414 2.12 -13.87 31.65
CA THR A 414 0.86 -14.31 32.24
C THR A 414 -0.22 -13.33 31.83
N PHE A 415 -1.30 -13.85 31.26
CA PHE A 415 -2.54 -13.13 31.03
C PHE A 415 -2.99 -12.43 32.33
N GLY A 416 -3.23 -11.12 32.25
CA GLY A 416 -3.52 -10.26 33.39
C GLY A 416 -4.97 -10.36 33.84
N GLY A 417 -5.92 -10.26 32.91
CA GLY A 417 -7.34 -10.41 33.21
C GLY A 417 -8.28 -9.82 32.17
N GLY A 418 -9.39 -9.25 32.65
CA GLY A 418 -10.53 -8.89 31.80
C GLY A 418 -11.58 -10.00 31.67
N SER A 419 -12.80 -9.59 31.31
CA SER A 419 -13.94 -10.49 31.07
C SER A 419 -14.59 -10.28 29.71
N GLY A 420 -14.02 -9.40 28.89
CA GLY A 420 -14.42 -9.11 27.52
C GLY A 420 -13.24 -9.34 26.56
N SER A 421 -12.59 -8.26 26.14
CA SER A 421 -11.50 -8.29 25.15
C SER A 421 -10.17 -8.86 25.67
N GLY A 422 -9.99 -8.98 26.98
CA GLY A 422 -8.74 -9.48 27.58
C GLY A 422 -7.61 -8.44 27.60
N ASP A 423 -6.37 -8.91 27.54
CA ASP A 423 -5.14 -8.10 27.58
C ASP A 423 -4.74 -7.69 26.16
N ALA A 424 -4.00 -6.59 26.02
CA ALA A 424 -3.26 -6.34 24.79
C ALA A 424 -2.06 -7.30 24.68
N PHE A 425 -1.59 -7.58 23.46
CA PHE A 425 -0.32 -8.29 23.23
C PHE A 425 0.61 -7.53 22.29
N VAL A 426 1.90 -7.89 22.32
CA VAL A 426 2.87 -7.49 21.29
C VAL A 426 3.75 -8.67 20.91
N THR A 427 3.70 -9.06 19.63
CA THR A 427 4.46 -10.16 19.04
C THR A 427 5.38 -9.63 17.94
N LYS A 428 6.64 -10.06 17.92
CA LYS A 428 7.65 -9.73 16.91
C LYS A 428 8.14 -11.02 16.24
N PHE A 429 8.05 -11.06 14.93
CA PHE A 429 8.59 -12.12 14.09
C PHE A 429 9.88 -11.66 13.39
N ASN A 430 10.72 -12.60 12.97
CA ASN A 430 11.83 -12.31 12.06
C ASN A 430 11.33 -12.10 10.62
N ALA A 431 12.21 -11.63 9.73
CA ALA A 431 11.82 -11.28 8.35
C ALA A 431 11.28 -12.43 7.47
N THR A 432 11.54 -13.68 7.85
CA THR A 432 11.02 -14.89 7.19
C THR A 432 9.71 -15.39 7.81
N GLY A 433 9.34 -14.94 9.01
CA GLY A 433 8.18 -15.42 9.78
C GLY A 433 8.42 -16.73 10.54
N ASP A 434 9.50 -17.46 10.27
CA ASP A 434 9.80 -18.77 10.87
C ASP A 434 10.19 -18.72 12.37
N THR A 435 10.38 -17.52 12.93
CA THR A 435 10.81 -17.35 14.33
C THR A 435 10.05 -16.20 15.00
N LEU A 436 9.32 -16.52 16.08
CA LEU A 436 8.86 -15.54 17.06
C LEU A 436 10.07 -15.07 17.88
N VAL A 437 10.50 -13.84 17.63
CA VAL A 437 11.69 -13.20 18.24
C VAL A 437 11.38 -12.66 19.63
N TYR A 438 10.16 -12.15 19.82
CA TYR A 438 9.65 -11.65 21.08
C TYR A 438 8.13 -11.78 21.09
N SER A 439 7.54 -12.11 22.22
CA SER A 439 6.10 -11.93 22.43
C SER A 439 5.80 -11.75 23.92
N THR A 440 4.86 -10.86 24.23
CA THR A 440 4.45 -10.49 25.58
C THR A 440 2.97 -10.16 25.62
N TYR A 441 2.32 -10.44 26.74
CA TYR A 441 1.10 -9.74 27.13
C TYR A 441 1.44 -8.29 27.51
N LEU A 442 0.42 -7.43 27.58
CA LEU A 442 0.51 -6.03 27.98
C LEU A 442 -0.82 -5.60 28.62
N GLY A 443 -1.04 -6.01 29.87
CA GLY A 443 -2.30 -5.79 30.58
C GLY A 443 -2.21 -5.87 32.10
N GLY A 444 -3.29 -5.45 32.76
CA GLY A 444 -3.57 -5.52 34.19
C GLY A 444 -4.71 -6.50 34.47
N SER A 445 -5.56 -6.24 35.47
CA SER A 445 -6.66 -7.17 35.83
C SER A 445 -7.97 -6.95 35.05
N ASN A 446 -8.03 -5.88 34.25
CA ASN A 446 -9.21 -5.44 33.51
C ASN A 446 -8.94 -5.64 32.01
N ASP A 447 -9.92 -5.37 31.15
CA ASP A 447 -9.67 -5.43 29.71
C ASP A 447 -8.77 -4.26 29.25
N GLU A 448 -7.71 -4.58 28.52
CA GLU A 448 -6.85 -3.66 27.80
C GLU A 448 -6.86 -4.00 26.31
N THR A 449 -7.11 -3.00 25.47
CA THR A 449 -7.14 -3.17 24.02
C THR A 449 -5.96 -2.48 23.36
N ALA A 450 -5.34 -3.12 22.37
CA ALA A 450 -4.41 -2.45 21.46
C ALA A 450 -5.16 -1.76 20.32
N LYS A 451 -4.62 -0.64 19.83
CA LYS A 451 -5.17 0.12 18.69
C LYS A 451 -4.15 0.45 17.61
N GLY A 452 -2.88 0.58 17.95
CA GLY A 452 -1.84 0.85 16.95
C GLY A 452 -0.44 0.53 17.43
N ILE A 453 0.44 0.24 16.48
CA ILE A 453 1.88 0.06 16.68
C ILE A 453 2.68 0.86 15.66
N ALA A 454 3.73 1.54 16.11
CA ALA A 454 4.63 2.31 15.25
C ALA A 454 6.10 2.08 15.64
N LEU A 455 7.02 2.31 14.70
CA LEU A 455 8.46 2.09 14.85
C LEU A 455 9.22 3.41 14.64
N ASP A 456 10.28 3.64 15.41
CA ASP A 456 11.28 4.67 15.06
C ASP A 456 12.46 4.09 14.25
N GLY A 457 13.28 4.96 13.66
CA GLY A 457 14.46 4.57 12.87
C GLY A 457 15.58 3.86 13.65
N SER A 458 15.42 3.66 14.97
CA SER A 458 16.30 2.81 15.80
C SER A 458 15.65 1.45 16.14
N ASN A 459 14.51 1.13 15.52
CA ASN A 459 13.66 -0.02 15.76
C ASN A 459 13.14 -0.13 17.21
N ASN A 460 13.01 1.00 17.92
CA ASN A 460 12.17 1.04 19.12
C ASN A 460 10.70 1.04 18.66
N PHE A 461 9.83 0.33 19.38
CA PHE A 461 8.42 0.18 19.02
C PHE A 461 7.52 0.81 20.09
N TYR A 462 6.40 1.37 19.64
CA TYR A 462 5.47 2.14 20.44
C TYR A 462 4.08 1.58 20.20
N VAL A 463 3.36 1.25 21.27
CA VAL A 463 2.00 0.69 21.22
C VAL A 463 1.05 1.66 21.92
N THR A 464 -0.09 1.92 21.30
CA THR A 464 -1.21 2.65 21.91
C THR A 464 -2.45 1.78 22.01
N GLY A 465 -3.33 2.13 22.93
CA GLY A 465 -4.53 1.37 23.23
C GLY A 465 -5.36 2.03 24.31
N THR A 466 -6.37 1.30 24.78
CA THR A 466 -7.32 1.75 25.81
C THR A 466 -7.35 0.76 26.97
N THR A 467 -7.33 1.25 28.20
CA THR A 467 -7.50 0.49 29.46
C THR A 467 -8.87 0.76 30.06
N ASN A 468 -9.54 -0.29 30.56
CA ASN A 468 -10.84 -0.14 31.22
C ASN A 468 -10.66 0.01 32.74
N GLY A 469 -11.27 1.05 33.32
CA GLY A 469 -11.23 1.37 34.76
C GLY A 469 -12.49 1.01 35.54
N THR A 470 -13.57 0.57 34.88
CA THR A 470 -14.80 0.14 35.54
C THR A 470 -15.14 -1.32 35.24
N SER A 471 -15.16 -2.15 36.28
CA SER A 471 -16.18 -3.20 36.35
C SER A 471 -17.45 -2.62 36.95
N ASN A 472 -18.58 -3.25 36.66
CA ASN A 472 -19.93 -2.84 37.10
C ASN A 472 -20.21 -3.03 38.60
N ASP A 473 -19.20 -3.34 39.41
CA ASP A 473 -19.26 -3.34 40.88
C ASP A 473 -18.42 -2.20 41.45
N ASN A 474 -18.95 -1.54 42.48
CA ASN A 474 -18.39 -0.34 43.12
C ASN A 474 -17.19 -0.68 44.05
N ILE A 475 -16.27 -1.49 43.54
CA ILE A 475 -15.05 -1.97 44.19
C ILE A 475 -13.87 -1.43 43.41
N ILE A 476 -13.05 -0.62 44.07
CA ILE A 476 -11.76 -0.16 43.53
C ILE A 476 -10.84 -1.39 43.47
N PHE A 477 -10.86 -2.11 42.35
CA PHE A 477 -9.74 -2.91 41.93
C PHE A 477 -8.61 -1.96 41.51
N THR A 478 -7.37 -2.37 41.76
CA THR A 478 -6.22 -1.57 41.41
C THR A 478 -6.02 -1.64 39.90
N ASN A 479 -6.25 -0.54 39.19
CA ASN A 479 -5.95 -0.41 37.75
C ASN A 479 -4.44 -0.57 37.57
N ASN A 480 -4.03 -1.81 37.30
CA ASN A 480 -2.64 -2.27 37.29
C ASN A 480 -2.07 -2.43 35.89
N PHE A 481 -2.59 -1.70 34.89
CA PHE A 481 -1.91 -1.63 33.60
C PHE A 481 -0.44 -1.27 33.85
N PRO A 482 0.52 -1.99 33.25
CA PRO A 482 1.95 -1.80 33.51
C PRO A 482 2.43 -0.38 33.18
N VAL A 483 2.45 0.48 34.20
CA VAL A 483 3.06 1.81 34.18
C VAL A 483 4.46 1.74 34.77
N PHE A 484 5.46 2.13 33.98
CA PHE A 484 6.87 1.89 34.33
C PHE A 484 7.73 3.16 34.27
N PRO A 485 8.18 3.70 35.42
CA PRO A 485 9.24 4.71 35.46
C PRO A 485 10.62 4.04 35.38
N VAL A 486 11.34 4.22 34.28
CA VAL A 486 12.77 3.82 34.19
C VAL A 486 13.65 4.98 34.68
N PHE A 487 14.08 4.89 35.94
CA PHE A 487 15.17 5.71 36.46
C PHE A 487 16.44 5.44 35.63
N PRO A 488 17.17 6.45 35.09
CA PRO A 488 17.21 7.85 35.53
C PRO A 488 16.47 8.86 34.62
N THR A 489 15.45 8.44 33.87
CA THR A 489 14.55 9.33 33.10
C THR A 489 13.22 9.57 33.84
N PRO A 490 12.44 10.62 33.49
CA PRO A 490 11.33 11.09 34.32
C PRO A 490 10.20 10.08 34.48
N ASN A 491 9.34 10.33 35.47
CA ASN A 491 8.08 9.62 35.67
C ASN A 491 7.25 9.50 34.37
N PRO A 492 6.38 8.48 34.27
CA PRO A 492 5.33 8.46 33.25
C PRO A 492 4.58 9.80 33.22
N LEU A 493 4.16 10.25 32.02
CA LEU A 493 3.40 11.49 31.85
C LEU A 493 2.18 11.53 32.79
N GLN A 494 1.51 10.39 32.91
CA GLN A 494 0.43 10.13 33.83
C GLN A 494 0.62 8.73 34.45
N GLY A 495 0.94 8.71 35.75
CA GLY A 495 1.26 7.48 36.48
C GLY A 495 0.05 6.72 37.05
N THR A 496 -1.16 7.25 36.90
CA THR A 496 -2.40 6.72 37.46
C THR A 496 -3.55 6.95 36.50
N PHE A 497 -4.47 5.99 36.40
CA PHE A 497 -5.73 6.11 35.67
C PHE A 497 -6.45 7.44 36.01
N GLY A 498 -6.91 8.17 35.00
CA GLY A 498 -7.39 9.54 35.13
C GLY A 498 -8.81 9.63 35.70
N GLY A 499 -9.72 8.82 35.16
CA GLY A 499 -11.15 8.96 35.44
C GLY A 499 -12.04 8.24 34.43
N GLY A 500 -13.33 8.59 34.43
CA GLY A 500 -14.33 7.95 33.57
C GLY A 500 -14.39 6.43 33.68
N SER A 501 -14.71 5.79 32.55
CA SER A 501 -14.72 4.34 32.38
C SER A 501 -13.42 3.80 31.76
N ASN A 502 -12.72 4.61 30.97
CA ASN A 502 -11.60 4.20 30.13
C ASN A 502 -10.54 5.31 30.06
N ASP A 503 -9.24 4.96 30.08
CA ASP A 503 -8.12 5.87 29.74
C ASP A 503 -7.44 5.36 28.46
N ALA A 504 -6.87 6.24 27.63
CA ALA A 504 -5.90 5.82 26.62
C ALA A 504 -4.54 5.51 27.27
N TYR A 505 -3.68 4.74 26.60
CA TYR A 505 -2.31 4.50 27.05
C TYR A 505 -1.28 4.55 25.91
N VAL A 506 -0.01 4.68 26.30
CA VAL A 506 1.15 4.52 25.42
C VAL A 506 2.26 3.74 26.12
N ALA A 507 2.78 2.71 25.46
CA ALA A 507 3.94 1.93 25.91
C ALA A 507 5.05 1.97 24.86
N LYS A 508 6.26 2.40 25.24
CA LYS A 508 7.46 2.35 24.41
C LYS A 508 8.34 1.19 24.83
N PHE A 509 8.84 0.43 23.87
CA PHE A 509 9.86 -0.60 24.04
C PHE A 509 11.08 -0.26 23.21
N ASN A 510 12.27 -0.49 23.76
CA ASN A 510 13.53 -0.35 23.03
C ASN A 510 13.71 -1.51 22.04
N SER A 511 14.61 -1.35 21.05
CA SER A 511 14.90 -2.38 20.04
C SER A 511 15.47 -3.71 20.56
N ASN A 512 15.92 -3.75 21.83
CA ASN A 512 16.25 -4.97 22.57
C ASN A 512 15.03 -5.65 23.24
N ASN A 513 13.82 -5.18 22.92
CA ASN A 513 12.51 -5.60 23.43
C ASN A 513 12.25 -5.32 24.93
N THR A 514 13.07 -4.49 25.62
CA THR A 514 12.76 -4.06 27.00
C THR A 514 11.88 -2.82 27.00
N ILE A 515 10.87 -2.75 27.89
CA ILE A 515 10.07 -1.53 28.08
C ILE A 515 10.96 -0.33 28.47
N ALA A 516 10.71 0.82 27.86
CA ALA A 516 11.44 2.07 28.06
C ALA A 516 10.64 3.07 28.91
N TYR A 517 9.34 3.18 28.62
CA TYR A 517 8.35 3.83 29.47
C TYR A 517 6.96 3.28 29.12
N SER A 518 6.00 3.46 30.04
CA SER A 518 4.58 3.29 29.79
C SER A 518 3.79 4.30 30.61
N SER A 519 2.74 4.87 30.04
CA SER A 519 1.94 5.94 30.64
C SER A 519 0.48 5.81 30.23
N TYR A 520 -0.42 6.17 31.15
CA TYR A 520 -1.78 6.53 30.78
C TYR A 520 -1.80 7.88 30.02
N LEU A 521 -2.93 8.18 29.40
CA LEU A 521 -3.24 9.44 28.73
C LEU A 521 -4.75 9.67 28.83
N GLY A 522 -5.19 10.42 29.83
CA GLY A 522 -6.59 10.66 30.13
C GLY A 522 -6.87 11.82 31.07
N GLY A 523 -8.14 11.98 31.43
CA GLY A 523 -8.67 13.03 32.30
C GLY A 523 -9.80 12.53 33.20
N ASN A 524 -10.84 13.34 33.42
CA ASN A 524 -11.96 13.02 34.31
C ASN A 524 -13.12 12.29 33.63
N GLY A 525 -13.15 12.30 32.30
CA GLY A 525 -14.07 11.57 31.43
C GLY A 525 -13.43 10.27 30.95
N SER A 526 -13.94 9.74 29.83
CA SER A 526 -13.43 8.52 29.21
C SER A 526 -12.68 8.84 27.92
N GLU A 527 -11.54 8.18 27.74
CA GLU A 527 -10.70 8.26 26.55
C GLU A 527 -10.68 6.94 25.78
N LEU A 528 -10.69 7.03 24.44
CA LEU A 528 -10.43 5.91 23.53
C LEU A 528 -9.22 6.27 22.66
N ALA A 529 -8.24 5.37 22.55
CA ALA A 529 -7.19 5.51 21.55
C ALA A 529 -7.74 5.26 20.13
N GLY A 530 -7.30 6.08 19.17
CA GLY A 530 -7.50 5.90 17.73
C GLY A 530 -6.25 5.30 17.09
N GLY A 531 -5.21 6.12 16.92
CA GLY A 531 -3.99 5.72 16.21
C GLY A 531 -2.69 6.34 16.77
N ILE A 532 -1.56 5.83 16.26
CA ILE A 532 -0.21 6.25 16.64
C ILE A 532 0.72 6.37 15.43
N ALA A 533 1.50 7.45 15.39
CA ALA A 533 2.56 7.68 14.42
C ALA A 533 3.86 8.11 15.13
N VAL A 534 5.01 7.89 14.50
CA VAL A 534 6.33 8.21 15.08
C VAL A 534 7.21 8.88 14.02
N ASP A 535 7.87 9.99 14.39
CA ASP A 535 8.81 10.67 13.49
C ASP A 535 10.24 10.09 13.55
N SER A 536 11.09 10.53 12.62
CA SER A 536 12.49 10.10 12.52
C SER A 536 13.36 10.48 13.73
N SER A 537 12.89 11.38 14.60
CA SER A 537 13.54 11.73 15.88
C SER A 537 13.02 10.89 17.05
N GLY A 538 12.08 9.97 16.79
CA GLY A 538 11.42 9.12 17.79
C GLY A 538 10.35 9.85 18.60
N ASN A 539 9.86 11.01 18.17
CA ASN A 539 8.71 11.63 18.82
C ASN A 539 7.43 10.90 18.39
N THR A 540 6.54 10.63 19.34
CA THR A 540 5.30 9.89 19.15
C THR A 540 4.13 10.86 19.04
N TYR A 541 3.21 10.59 18.12
CA TYR A 541 1.97 11.34 17.92
C TYR A 541 0.82 10.36 18.11
N LEU A 542 -0.11 10.68 19.00
CA LEU A 542 -1.23 9.85 19.39
C LEU A 542 -2.52 10.63 19.15
N THR A 543 -3.56 9.93 18.73
CA THR A 543 -4.90 10.51 18.58
C THR A 543 -5.97 9.58 19.14
N GLY A 544 -7.16 10.11 19.39
CA GLY A 544 -8.27 9.37 19.94
C GLY A 544 -9.44 10.28 20.31
N GLY A 545 -10.45 9.74 20.97
CA GLY A 545 -11.59 10.48 21.50
C GLY A 545 -11.51 10.68 23.02
N THR A 546 -12.05 11.77 23.55
CA THR A 546 -12.07 12.15 24.97
C THR A 546 -13.40 12.83 25.34
N THR A 547 -13.99 12.43 26.47
CA THR A 547 -15.06 13.22 27.14
C THR A 547 -14.55 14.03 28.32
N SER A 548 -13.22 14.05 28.53
CA SER A 548 -12.59 14.76 29.62
C SER A 548 -12.61 16.28 29.43
N THR A 549 -12.92 16.99 30.50
CA THR A 549 -12.86 18.48 30.54
C THR A 549 -11.53 19.01 31.07
N ASN A 550 -10.66 18.11 31.53
CA ASN A 550 -9.35 18.39 32.11
C ASN A 550 -8.24 17.51 31.49
N PHE A 551 -8.41 17.05 30.25
CA PHE A 551 -7.37 16.33 29.51
C PHE A 551 -6.06 17.13 29.49
N VAL A 552 -4.92 16.45 29.40
CA VAL A 552 -3.61 17.11 29.48
C VAL A 552 -3.33 17.90 28.19
N ILE A 553 -3.16 19.22 28.31
CA ILE A 553 -3.08 20.16 27.18
C ILE A 553 -1.75 20.93 27.19
N MET A 554 -1.13 21.09 26.01
CA MET A 554 0.13 21.82 25.85
C MET A 554 0.24 22.43 24.45
N ASN A 555 0.48 23.74 24.34
CA ASN A 555 0.55 24.45 23.06
C ASN A 555 -0.64 24.19 22.10
N PRO A 556 -1.90 24.09 22.57
CA PRO A 556 -3.03 23.57 21.79
C PRO A 556 -3.44 24.44 20.61
N TYR A 557 -4.15 23.83 19.67
CA TYR A 557 -5.03 24.51 18.72
C TYR A 557 -6.38 24.88 19.39
N GLN A 558 -7.06 23.92 20.01
CA GLN A 558 -8.21 24.12 20.91
C GLN A 558 -7.85 23.68 22.33
N ALA A 559 -7.95 24.63 23.27
CA ALA A 559 -7.53 24.45 24.66
C ALA A 559 -8.62 23.86 25.58
N THR A 560 -9.84 23.71 25.06
CA THR A 560 -11.03 23.22 25.77
C THR A 560 -11.83 22.33 24.82
N PRO A 561 -12.55 21.31 25.33
CA PRO A 561 -13.53 20.58 24.54
C PRO A 561 -14.66 21.50 24.09
N HIS A 562 -15.32 21.16 22.98
CA HIS A 562 -16.41 21.93 22.39
C HIS A 562 -17.75 21.17 22.41
N GLY A 563 -17.74 19.83 22.48
CA GLY A 563 -18.93 18.96 22.52
C GLY A 563 -19.80 19.04 23.79
N ASN A 564 -19.51 19.95 24.73
CA ASN A 564 -20.30 20.20 25.96
C ASN A 564 -20.59 18.98 26.87
N GLY A 565 -19.88 17.87 26.69
CA GLY A 565 -20.10 16.60 27.40
C GLY A 565 -20.18 15.39 26.46
N ASP A 566 -20.46 15.63 25.17
CA ASP A 566 -20.18 14.70 24.09
C ASP A 566 -18.65 14.62 23.86
N ARG A 567 -18.21 13.62 23.09
CA ARG A 567 -16.79 13.31 22.91
C ARG A 567 -16.16 14.23 21.87
N ASP A 568 -15.16 15.01 22.26
CA ASP A 568 -14.23 15.65 21.31
C ASP A 568 -13.06 14.70 21.04
N LEU A 569 -12.29 14.94 19.99
CA LEU A 569 -11.06 14.18 19.74
C LEU A 569 -9.82 14.91 20.28
N PHE A 570 -8.78 14.14 20.62
CA PHE A 570 -7.50 14.66 21.10
C PHE A 570 -6.37 14.33 20.13
N VAL A 571 -5.33 15.17 20.14
CA VAL A 571 -4.05 14.87 19.49
C VAL A 571 -2.92 15.23 20.43
N THR A 572 -2.09 14.24 20.80
CA THR A 572 -0.98 14.37 21.75
C THR A 572 0.36 14.01 21.10
N LYS A 573 1.36 14.88 21.22
CA LYS A 573 2.75 14.64 20.81
C LYS A 573 3.65 14.49 22.03
N LEU A 574 4.32 13.34 22.13
CA LEU A 574 5.37 13.06 23.10
C LEU A 574 6.73 13.12 22.43
N THR A 575 7.73 13.65 23.13
CA THR A 575 9.13 13.53 22.72
C THR A 575 9.61 12.08 22.83
N SER A 576 10.75 11.75 22.22
CA SER A 576 11.37 10.41 22.31
C SER A 576 11.74 9.94 23.73
N SER A 577 11.69 10.84 24.73
CA SER A 577 11.84 10.54 26.16
C SER A 577 10.51 10.31 26.91
N GLY A 578 9.36 10.43 26.23
CA GLY A 578 8.02 10.35 26.80
C GLY A 578 7.46 11.67 27.35
N ALA A 579 8.24 12.75 27.38
CA ALA A 579 7.77 14.06 27.84
C ALA A 579 6.82 14.72 26.82
N LEU A 580 5.73 15.31 27.30
CA LEU A 580 4.75 16.03 26.48
C LEU A 580 5.37 17.24 25.76
N ALA A 581 5.03 17.42 24.48
CA ALA A 581 5.49 18.53 23.63
C ALA A 581 4.34 19.36 23.02
N TYR A 582 3.23 18.70 22.70
CA TYR A 582 1.99 19.30 22.22
C TYR A 582 0.82 18.42 22.64
N SER A 583 -0.30 19.01 23.02
CA SER A 583 -1.58 18.33 23.10
C SER A 583 -2.72 19.33 22.94
N THR A 584 -3.74 18.93 22.18
CA THR A 584 -4.92 19.72 21.84
C THR A 584 -6.18 18.86 21.90
N TYR A 585 -7.32 19.48 22.19
CA TYR A 585 -8.60 19.01 21.65
C TYR A 585 -8.67 19.40 20.17
N LEU A 586 -9.50 18.70 19.39
CA LEU A 586 -10.00 19.15 18.10
C LEU A 586 -11.45 18.63 18.01
N GLY A 587 -12.38 19.46 17.56
CA GLY A 587 -13.80 19.10 17.56
C GLY A 587 -14.76 20.29 17.49
N GLY A 588 -16.03 19.97 17.25
CA GLY A 588 -17.18 20.84 17.16
C GLY A 588 -18.16 20.62 18.33
N SER A 589 -19.45 20.81 18.08
CA SER A 589 -20.49 20.79 19.11
C SER A 589 -21.15 19.43 19.35
N GLY A 590 -20.82 18.41 18.56
CA GLY A 590 -21.30 17.03 18.70
C GLY A 590 -20.19 16.03 19.04
N GLU A 591 -20.39 14.75 18.70
CA GLU A 591 -19.39 13.69 18.88
C GLU A 591 -18.41 13.63 17.70
N ASP A 592 -17.12 13.71 18.04
CA ASP A 592 -15.98 13.63 17.12
C ASP A 592 -14.98 12.60 17.64
N ASN A 593 -14.59 11.65 16.79
CA ASN A 593 -13.64 10.60 17.17
C ASN A 593 -12.58 10.37 16.09
N ALA A 594 -11.30 10.45 16.46
CA ALA A 594 -10.19 10.14 15.57
C ALA A 594 -9.94 8.63 15.49
N SER A 595 -9.81 8.11 14.26
CA SER A 595 -9.44 6.70 14.01
C SER A 595 -7.96 6.54 13.68
N GLY A 596 -7.35 7.51 13.00
CA GLY A 596 -5.97 7.38 12.53
C GLY A 596 -5.17 8.68 12.52
N ILE A 597 -3.85 8.55 12.61
CA ILE A 597 -2.90 9.65 12.48
C ILE A 597 -1.69 9.21 11.65
N GLY A 598 -1.28 10.04 10.69
CA GLY A 598 -0.07 9.88 9.89
C GLY A 598 0.84 11.12 9.99
N ILE A 599 2.08 10.99 9.52
CA ILE A 599 3.09 12.06 9.60
C ILE A 599 3.96 12.10 8.35
N ASP A 600 4.23 13.31 7.85
CA ASP A 600 5.13 13.54 6.72
C ASP A 600 6.59 13.80 7.16
N SER A 601 7.51 13.83 6.19
CA SER A 601 8.95 13.97 6.45
C SER A 601 9.36 15.30 7.09
N ASP A 602 8.53 16.34 6.99
CA ASP A 602 8.74 17.64 7.63
C ASP A 602 8.13 17.71 9.05
N GLY A 603 7.49 16.63 9.50
CA GLY A 603 6.86 16.52 10.82
C GLY A 603 5.45 17.12 10.90
N ASN A 604 4.82 17.42 9.77
CA ASN A 604 3.41 17.78 9.73
C ASN A 604 2.58 16.50 9.93
N PHE A 605 1.53 16.56 10.73
CA PHE A 605 0.73 15.40 11.09
C PHE A 605 -0.70 15.55 10.58
N ILE A 606 -1.27 14.44 10.10
CA ILE A 606 -2.58 14.38 9.47
C ILE A 606 -3.44 13.41 10.26
N VAL A 607 -4.60 13.86 10.72
CA VAL A 607 -5.55 13.10 11.53
C VAL A 607 -6.81 12.87 10.71
N THR A 608 -7.36 11.66 10.79
CA THR A 608 -8.66 11.31 10.22
C THR A 608 -9.54 10.61 11.25
N GLY A 609 -10.83 10.57 10.97
CA GLY A 609 -11.86 10.01 11.84
C GLY A 609 -13.24 10.47 11.40
N THR A 610 -14.22 10.31 12.29
CA THR A 610 -15.62 10.63 12.03
C THR A 610 -16.10 11.74 12.96
N THR A 611 -17.04 12.56 12.47
CA THR A 611 -17.63 13.72 13.16
C THR A 611 -19.12 13.83 12.82
N ILE A 612 -19.96 14.13 13.83
CA ILE A 612 -21.35 14.60 13.62
C ILE A 612 -21.48 16.13 13.76
N SER A 613 -20.35 16.82 13.93
CA SER A 613 -20.34 18.24 14.26
C SER A 613 -20.50 19.10 13.01
N ASP A 614 -21.68 19.70 12.83
CA ASP A 614 -21.98 20.76 11.84
C ASP A 614 -20.96 21.93 11.85
N ASP A 615 -20.26 22.12 12.97
CA ASP A 615 -19.26 23.15 13.23
C ASP A 615 -17.85 22.61 13.50
N PHE A 616 -17.51 21.43 12.95
CA PHE A 616 -16.14 20.89 13.02
C PHE A 616 -15.11 21.91 12.46
N PRO A 617 -13.90 22.05 13.05
CA PRO A 617 -12.95 23.10 12.68
C PRO A 617 -12.32 22.92 11.29
N THR A 618 -12.97 23.47 10.26
CA THR A 618 -12.52 23.43 8.86
C THR A 618 -11.56 24.56 8.48
N LYS A 619 -10.70 24.31 7.48
CA LYS A 619 -9.79 25.31 6.89
C LYS A 619 -9.36 24.88 5.49
N ASN A 620 -9.53 25.75 4.49
CA ASN A 620 -9.26 25.44 3.08
C ASN A 620 -9.97 24.14 2.64
N ALA A 621 -11.20 23.93 3.12
CA ALA A 621 -11.88 22.66 2.97
C ALA A 621 -12.23 22.34 1.51
N TYR A 622 -12.12 21.08 1.14
CA TYR A 622 -12.59 20.54 -0.13
C TYR A 622 -14.12 20.45 -0.14
N LEU A 623 -14.71 20.00 0.97
CA LEU A 623 -16.15 19.95 1.22
C LEU A 623 -16.55 20.69 2.49
N SER A 624 -17.80 21.10 2.55
CA SER A 624 -18.45 21.65 3.74
C SER A 624 -19.84 21.04 3.83
N LEU A 625 -19.96 20.01 4.66
CA LEU A 625 -21.21 19.28 4.92
C LEU A 625 -21.86 19.85 6.18
N ASN A 626 -23.19 19.84 6.23
CA ASN A 626 -24.00 20.46 7.29
C ASN A 626 -25.43 19.91 7.18
N ASP A 627 -25.59 18.66 7.58
CA ASP A 627 -26.79 17.83 7.39
C ASP A 627 -27.11 16.98 8.64
N GLY A 628 -26.22 16.95 9.63
CA GLY A 628 -26.35 16.18 10.86
C GLY A 628 -26.05 14.69 10.75
N PHE A 629 -25.40 14.22 9.68
CA PHE A 629 -24.89 12.85 9.57
C PHE A 629 -23.44 12.71 10.07
N GLU A 630 -23.01 11.47 10.25
CA GLU A 630 -21.63 11.10 10.60
C GLU A 630 -20.76 11.17 9.34
N HIS A 631 -19.80 12.10 9.29
CA HIS A 631 -18.93 12.31 8.14
C HIS A 631 -17.46 12.05 8.47
N VAL A 632 -16.68 11.67 7.47
CA VAL A 632 -15.22 11.62 7.62
C VAL A 632 -14.66 13.04 7.67
N PHE A 633 -13.69 13.29 8.54
CA PHE A 633 -12.84 14.48 8.45
C PHE A 633 -11.39 14.09 8.10
N VAL A 634 -10.68 15.01 7.45
CA VAL A 634 -9.23 14.94 7.22
C VAL A 634 -8.60 16.27 7.60
N THR A 635 -7.78 16.27 8.64
CA THR A 635 -7.17 17.47 9.23
C THR A 635 -5.65 17.38 9.25
N LYS A 636 -4.96 18.30 8.55
CA LYS A 636 -3.49 18.44 8.60
C LYS A 636 -3.09 19.61 9.50
N PHE A 637 -2.21 19.33 10.46
CA PHE A 637 -1.47 20.34 11.22
C PHE A 637 -0.02 20.38 10.75
N ASN A 638 0.62 21.55 10.78
CA ASN A 638 2.06 21.62 10.60
C ASN A 638 2.82 21.13 11.86
N ALA A 639 4.14 20.95 11.74
CA ALA A 639 4.99 20.46 12.84
C ALA A 639 4.96 21.28 14.14
N ALA A 640 4.43 22.52 14.10
CA ALA A 640 4.22 23.40 15.25
C ALA A 640 2.82 23.26 15.90
N GLY A 641 1.95 22.40 15.37
CA GLY A 641 0.58 22.21 15.87
C GLY A 641 -0.42 23.26 15.38
N THR A 642 -0.12 24.00 14.32
CA THR A 642 -1.07 24.96 13.73
C THR A 642 -1.78 24.35 12.52
N LEU A 643 -3.10 24.53 12.45
CA LEU A 643 -3.95 23.97 11.40
C LEU A 643 -3.49 24.43 10.01
N ALA A 644 -3.17 23.50 9.12
CA ALA A 644 -2.77 23.76 7.73
C ALA A 644 -4.01 23.70 6.81
N TYR A 645 -4.71 22.56 6.79
CA TYR A 645 -6.03 22.38 6.20
C TYR A 645 -6.90 21.48 7.09
N SER A 646 -8.21 21.57 6.93
CA SER A 646 -9.19 20.62 7.47
C SER A 646 -10.43 20.63 6.58
N THR A 647 -10.92 19.45 6.23
CA THR A 647 -12.06 19.21 5.35
C THR A 647 -12.89 18.05 5.85
N TYR A 648 -14.18 18.04 5.48
CA TYR A 648 -14.97 16.82 5.46
C TYR A 648 -14.68 16.00 4.19
N LEU A 649 -15.07 14.74 4.23
CA LEU A 649 -15.15 13.76 3.14
C LEU A 649 -16.42 12.94 3.43
N GLY A 650 -17.35 12.88 2.49
CA GLY A 650 -18.60 12.15 2.64
C GLY A 650 -19.67 12.62 1.67
N GLY A 651 -20.77 11.87 1.60
CA GLY A 651 -21.94 12.13 0.76
C GLY A 651 -23.14 12.65 1.55
N ASP A 652 -24.35 12.18 1.23
CA ASP A 652 -25.62 12.61 1.83
C ASP A 652 -26.10 11.78 3.04
N VAL A 653 -25.35 10.75 3.44
CA VAL A 653 -25.60 9.91 4.64
C VAL A 653 -24.29 9.64 5.41
N THR A 654 -24.28 8.61 6.26
CA THR A 654 -23.17 8.29 7.17
C THR A 654 -21.97 7.65 6.44
N ASP A 655 -20.77 8.18 6.70
CA ASP A 655 -19.49 7.68 6.21
C ASP A 655 -18.44 7.61 7.34
N PHE A 656 -17.70 6.50 7.40
CA PHE A 656 -16.72 6.21 8.45
C PHE A 656 -15.30 6.15 7.92
N ALA A 657 -14.32 6.64 8.70
CA ALA A 657 -12.89 6.47 8.39
C ALA A 657 -12.24 5.51 9.39
N SER A 658 -11.52 4.52 8.88
CA SER A 658 -10.84 3.48 9.66
C SER A 658 -9.33 3.66 9.72
N GLY A 659 -8.70 4.08 8.62
CA GLY A 659 -7.25 4.09 8.50
C GLY A 659 -6.69 5.24 7.66
N ILE A 660 -5.44 5.61 7.92
CA ILE A 660 -4.68 6.62 7.17
C ILE A 660 -3.22 6.20 6.97
N ALA A 661 -2.69 6.45 5.77
CA ALA A 661 -1.27 6.43 5.45
C ALA A 661 -0.83 7.78 4.85
N VAL A 662 0.44 8.13 4.99
CA VAL A 662 1.00 9.38 4.46
C VAL A 662 2.28 9.08 3.67
N ASP A 663 2.37 9.60 2.45
CA ASP A 663 3.53 9.37 1.59
C ASP A 663 4.69 10.36 1.85
N PHE A 664 5.80 10.17 1.13
CA PHE A 664 6.99 11.00 1.27
C PHE A 664 6.81 12.46 0.77
N LEU A 665 5.74 12.75 0.03
CA LEU A 665 5.36 14.10 -0.40
C LEU A 665 4.40 14.78 0.58
N GLY A 666 3.90 14.03 1.57
CA GLY A 666 2.94 14.50 2.57
C GLY A 666 1.48 14.47 2.11
N ASN A 667 1.19 13.66 1.07
CA ASN A 667 -0.18 13.32 0.67
C ASN A 667 -0.76 12.30 1.64
N ALA A 668 -2.05 12.42 1.97
CA ALA A 668 -2.77 11.51 2.84
C ALA A 668 -3.61 10.53 2.03
N TYR A 669 -3.57 9.24 2.38
CA TYR A 669 -4.40 8.18 1.84
C TYR A 669 -5.29 7.67 2.96
N ILE A 670 -6.61 7.77 2.80
CA ILE A 670 -7.62 7.42 3.80
C ILE A 670 -8.42 6.24 3.28
N THR A 671 -8.79 5.33 4.18
CA THR A 671 -9.77 4.27 3.93
C THR A 671 -10.81 4.20 5.03
N GLY A 672 -11.95 3.62 4.69
CA GLY A 672 -13.09 3.43 5.56
C GLY A 672 -14.22 2.77 4.79
N ASN A 673 -15.46 3.09 5.16
CA ASN A 673 -16.66 2.63 4.47
C ASN A 673 -17.72 3.75 4.37
N THR A 674 -18.55 3.68 3.33
CA THR A 674 -19.52 4.71 2.92
C THR A 674 -20.89 4.06 2.69
N TYR A 675 -21.93 4.61 3.31
CA TYR A 675 -23.32 4.28 2.95
C TYR A 675 -23.87 5.22 1.86
N SER A 676 -23.10 6.22 1.45
CA SER A 676 -23.52 7.26 0.51
C SER A 676 -23.37 6.82 -0.95
N ASP A 677 -24.45 6.90 -1.73
CA ASP A 677 -24.45 6.70 -3.19
C ASP A 677 -23.76 7.86 -3.95
N ASP A 678 -23.63 9.03 -3.32
CA ASP A 678 -23.02 10.24 -3.86
C ASP A 678 -21.65 10.59 -3.23
N PHE A 679 -20.99 9.61 -2.60
CA PHE A 679 -19.66 9.77 -2.01
C PHE A 679 -18.67 10.45 -2.98
N PRO A 680 -17.79 11.34 -2.50
CA PRO A 680 -16.97 12.17 -3.38
C PRO A 680 -15.96 11.34 -4.17
N THR A 681 -16.22 11.15 -5.46
CA THR A 681 -15.36 10.40 -6.38
C THR A 681 -14.47 11.33 -7.22
N LEU A 682 -13.21 10.92 -7.43
CA LEU A 682 -12.27 11.59 -8.33
C LEU A 682 -11.31 10.56 -8.92
N TYR A 683 -11.32 10.42 -10.24
CA TYR A 683 -10.64 9.33 -10.95
C TYR A 683 -11.17 7.92 -10.64
N ALA A 684 -12.35 7.81 -9.98
CA ALA A 684 -12.99 6.56 -9.58
C ALA A 684 -13.29 5.57 -10.71
N THR A 685 -13.41 6.02 -11.96
CA THR A 685 -13.56 5.12 -13.15
C THR A 685 -12.35 4.19 -13.36
N GLN A 686 -11.30 4.33 -12.53
CA GLN A 686 -10.14 3.45 -12.44
C GLN A 686 -10.36 2.25 -11.49
N VAL A 687 -11.39 2.27 -10.64
CA VAL A 687 -11.70 1.20 -9.69
C VAL A 687 -13.22 0.97 -9.67
N GLN A 688 -14.00 1.90 -9.13
CA GLN A 688 -15.46 1.83 -9.08
C GLN A 688 -16.08 3.23 -8.88
N ASP A 689 -16.86 3.71 -9.86
CA ASP A 689 -17.44 5.07 -9.86
C ASP A 689 -18.90 5.15 -9.37
N VAL A 690 -19.50 4.04 -8.96
CA VAL A 690 -20.86 3.93 -8.42
C VAL A 690 -20.86 2.93 -7.26
N SER A 691 -21.62 3.23 -6.21
CA SER A 691 -21.91 2.30 -5.11
C SER A 691 -22.35 0.92 -5.65
N GLY A 692 -21.76 -0.16 -5.13
CA GLY A 692 -22.12 -1.53 -5.48
C GLY A 692 -23.43 -1.98 -4.85
N GLY A 693 -23.71 -1.46 -3.65
CA GLY A 693 -24.75 -1.89 -2.74
C GLY A 693 -24.37 -1.58 -1.29
N GLY A 694 -25.11 -2.16 -0.34
CA GLY A 694 -24.80 -2.15 1.10
C GLY A 694 -24.17 -0.86 1.65
N SER A 695 -22.98 -1.03 2.24
CA SER A 695 -21.97 0.00 2.47
C SER A 695 -20.71 -0.43 1.74
N ASP A 696 -20.16 0.40 0.87
CA ASP A 696 -18.90 0.09 0.17
C ASP A 696 -17.68 0.52 0.99
N ALA A 697 -16.54 -0.17 0.82
CA ALA A 697 -15.27 0.39 1.26
C ALA A 697 -14.87 1.56 0.33
N PHE A 698 -13.99 2.46 0.80
CA PHE A 698 -13.42 3.50 -0.07
C PHE A 698 -11.91 3.64 0.07
N ILE A 699 -11.29 4.20 -0.97
CA ILE A 699 -9.92 4.72 -0.94
C ILE A 699 -9.92 6.16 -1.46
N THR A 700 -9.44 7.08 -0.63
CA THR A 700 -9.34 8.51 -0.95
C THR A 700 -7.93 9.02 -0.70
N GLN A 701 -7.35 9.74 -1.67
CA GLN A 701 -6.10 10.47 -1.52
C GLN A 701 -6.35 11.98 -1.57
N PHE A 702 -5.80 12.68 -0.58
CA PHE A 702 -5.66 14.13 -0.55
C PHE A 702 -4.18 14.49 -0.77
N ASN A 703 -3.95 15.48 -1.61
CA ASN A 703 -2.63 16.05 -1.82
C ASN A 703 -2.15 16.79 -0.55
N ALA A 704 -0.85 17.04 -0.47
CA ALA A 704 -0.23 17.72 0.68
C ALA A 704 -0.79 19.13 1.00
N ASP A 705 -1.49 19.77 0.05
CA ASP A 705 -2.16 21.07 0.20
C ASP A 705 -3.64 20.98 0.67
N GLY A 706 -4.21 19.78 0.72
CA GLY A 706 -5.61 19.52 1.09
C GLY A 706 -6.57 19.39 -0.10
N SER A 707 -6.09 19.47 -1.34
CA SER A 707 -6.92 19.19 -2.52
C SER A 707 -7.13 17.69 -2.71
N LEU A 708 -8.34 17.29 -3.11
CA LEU A 708 -8.63 15.89 -3.48
C LEU A 708 -7.82 15.52 -4.73
N GLY A 709 -7.07 14.42 -4.69
CA GLY A 709 -6.23 13.94 -5.80
C GLY A 709 -6.57 12.53 -6.29
N PHE A 710 -7.30 11.72 -5.53
CA PHE A 710 -7.97 10.49 -5.98
C PHE A 710 -9.09 10.13 -4.99
N SER A 711 -10.18 9.52 -5.43
CA SER A 711 -11.20 8.96 -4.54
C SER A 711 -12.12 8.00 -5.29
N THR A 712 -12.42 6.84 -4.70
CA THR A 712 -13.21 5.76 -5.31
C THR A 712 -13.94 4.91 -4.26
N TYR A 713 -15.05 4.30 -4.68
CA TYR A 713 -15.63 3.13 -4.01
C TYR A 713 -14.78 1.88 -4.24
N LEU A 714 -15.04 0.84 -3.45
CA LEU A 714 -14.44 -0.48 -3.52
C LEU A 714 -15.33 -1.50 -2.79
N GLY A 715 -16.26 -2.14 -3.50
CA GLY A 715 -17.19 -3.11 -2.94
C GLY A 715 -18.15 -3.72 -3.97
N GLY A 716 -19.08 -4.55 -3.49
CA GLY A 716 -20.06 -5.30 -4.27
C GLY A 716 -21.50 -5.06 -3.79
N GLY A 717 -22.36 -6.06 -3.88
CA GLY A 717 -23.80 -5.89 -3.59
C GLY A 717 -24.19 -5.84 -2.11
N ASP A 718 -23.34 -6.32 -1.21
CA ASP A 718 -23.54 -6.41 0.24
C ASP A 718 -22.57 -5.45 0.97
N ASP A 719 -22.28 -5.65 2.27
CA ASP A 719 -21.41 -4.71 3.03
C ASP A 719 -19.91 -5.03 2.86
N ASP A 720 -19.12 -3.98 2.65
CA ASP A 720 -17.68 -3.96 2.42
C ASP A 720 -16.99 -2.91 3.30
N TYR A 721 -15.88 -3.30 3.96
CA TYR A 721 -15.24 -2.47 4.98
C TYR A 721 -13.73 -2.33 4.77
N GLY A 722 -13.26 -1.13 4.44
CA GLY A 722 -11.84 -0.79 4.47
C GLY A 722 -11.39 -0.50 5.90
N THR A 723 -10.48 -1.30 6.44
CA THR A 723 -10.07 -1.20 7.86
C THR A 723 -8.72 -0.53 8.02
N ALA A 724 -7.75 -0.81 7.15
CA ALA A 724 -6.43 -0.21 7.20
C ALA A 724 -5.81 -0.03 5.81
N ILE A 725 -4.96 0.98 5.69
CA ILE A 725 -4.27 1.36 4.46
C ILE A 725 -2.79 1.63 4.73
N ALA A 726 -1.93 1.24 3.80
CA ALA A 726 -0.49 1.51 3.80
C ALA A 726 -0.07 2.06 2.43
N VAL A 727 1.04 2.81 2.39
CA VAL A 727 1.60 3.36 1.14
C VAL A 727 3.09 3.03 1.05
N ASP A 728 3.55 2.61 -0.13
CA ASP A 728 4.98 2.37 -0.37
C ASP A 728 5.73 3.64 -0.85
N THR A 729 7.06 3.55 -0.95
CA THR A 729 7.90 4.66 -1.43
C THR A 729 7.68 5.03 -2.90
N GLY A 730 6.91 4.24 -3.65
CA GLY A 730 6.49 4.53 -5.02
C GLY A 730 5.14 5.25 -5.10
N GLY A 731 4.41 5.41 -3.99
CA GLY A 731 3.06 5.96 -3.96
C GLY A 731 1.95 4.94 -4.18
N ASN A 732 2.26 3.64 -4.25
CA ASN A 732 1.23 2.61 -4.38
C ASN A 732 0.52 2.43 -3.03
N ALA A 733 -0.81 2.45 -3.06
CA ALA A 733 -1.66 2.23 -1.90
C ALA A 733 -2.02 0.75 -1.79
N TYR A 734 -2.01 0.24 -0.56
CA TYR A 734 -2.35 -1.13 -0.19
C TYR A 734 -3.42 -1.07 0.88
N LEU A 735 -4.56 -1.71 0.65
CA LEU A 735 -5.71 -1.76 1.56
C LEU A 735 -5.93 -3.19 2.06
N THR A 736 -6.32 -3.31 3.33
CA THR A 736 -7.01 -4.49 3.86
C THR A 736 -8.32 -4.10 4.53
N GLY A 737 -9.13 -5.11 4.81
CA GLY A 737 -10.52 -4.97 5.16
C GLY A 737 -11.19 -6.33 5.22
N TYR A 738 -12.51 -6.33 5.11
CA TYR A 738 -13.30 -7.54 4.87
C TYR A 738 -14.53 -7.23 4.03
N THR A 739 -15.06 -8.27 3.40
CA THR A 739 -16.16 -8.23 2.44
C THR A 739 -17.19 -9.29 2.76
N ALA A 740 -18.48 -8.93 2.76
CA ALA A 740 -19.60 -9.88 2.71
C ALA A 740 -20.11 -10.10 1.28
N SER A 741 -19.66 -9.29 0.31
CA SER A 741 -20.09 -9.27 -1.08
C SER A 741 -19.48 -10.43 -1.88
N PRO A 742 -20.28 -11.35 -2.44
CA PRO A 742 -19.77 -12.42 -3.32
C PRO A 742 -19.27 -11.93 -4.70
N ASP A 743 -19.53 -10.66 -5.02
CA ASP A 743 -19.19 -9.96 -6.26
C ASP A 743 -18.22 -8.78 -6.05
N PHE A 744 -17.50 -8.74 -4.91
CA PHE A 744 -16.42 -7.80 -4.65
C PHE A 744 -15.41 -7.75 -5.82
N PRO A 745 -14.92 -6.56 -6.23
CA PRO A 745 -14.06 -6.39 -7.40
C PRO A 745 -12.68 -7.03 -7.20
N VAL A 746 -12.51 -8.25 -7.73
CA VAL A 746 -11.24 -9.00 -7.74
C VAL A 746 -10.62 -9.10 -9.13
N THR A 747 -9.29 -9.25 -9.15
CA THR A 747 -8.48 -9.40 -10.38
C THR A 747 -8.03 -10.83 -10.68
N ASP A 748 -8.30 -11.75 -9.77
CA ASP A 748 -7.90 -13.16 -9.87
C ASP A 748 -9.14 -14.09 -9.92
N THR A 749 -9.01 -15.33 -9.47
CA THR A 749 -10.10 -16.31 -9.41
C THR A 749 -10.49 -16.65 -7.97
N SER A 750 -10.18 -15.79 -7.00
CA SER A 750 -10.65 -15.91 -5.63
C SER A 750 -12.16 -15.61 -5.57
N THR A 751 -12.82 -16.16 -4.56
CA THR A 751 -14.27 -16.01 -4.32
C THR A 751 -14.49 -16.02 -2.82
N LEU A 752 -15.47 -15.26 -2.33
CA LEU A 752 -15.95 -15.34 -0.95
C LEU A 752 -16.20 -16.81 -0.55
N ALA A 753 -15.49 -17.28 0.47
CA ALA A 753 -15.55 -18.65 0.95
C ALA A 753 -16.38 -18.77 2.24
N GLY A 754 -16.26 -17.78 3.14
CA GLY A 754 -17.04 -17.65 4.37
C GLY A 754 -18.32 -16.80 4.22
N THR A 755 -18.73 -16.18 5.33
CA THR A 755 -19.74 -15.10 5.30
C THR A 755 -19.09 -13.72 5.26
N ASN A 756 -17.85 -13.60 5.75
CA ASN A 756 -16.98 -12.45 5.55
C ASN A 756 -15.57 -13.00 5.29
N ASP A 757 -14.93 -12.60 4.20
CA ASP A 757 -13.51 -12.90 3.96
C ASP A 757 -12.69 -11.61 4.11
N ALA A 758 -11.42 -11.72 4.52
CA ALA A 758 -10.53 -10.57 4.49
C ALA A 758 -10.17 -10.21 3.04
N ILE A 759 -9.89 -8.93 2.78
CA ILE A 759 -9.47 -8.47 1.44
C ILE A 759 -8.03 -7.97 1.43
N LEU A 760 -7.38 -8.10 0.27
CA LEU A 760 -6.13 -7.40 -0.05
C LEU A 760 -6.27 -6.73 -1.42
N VAL A 761 -6.08 -5.41 -1.45
CA VAL A 761 -6.14 -4.61 -2.67
C VAL A 761 -4.89 -3.75 -2.81
N LYS A 762 -4.35 -3.66 -4.03
CA LYS A 762 -3.24 -2.75 -4.39
C LYS A 762 -3.63 -1.84 -5.56
N LEU A 763 -3.52 -0.54 -5.33
CA LEU A 763 -3.68 0.51 -6.34
C LEU A 763 -2.35 1.21 -6.62
N ASN A 764 -1.93 1.28 -7.88
CA ASN A 764 -0.85 2.16 -8.31
C ASN A 764 -1.41 3.59 -8.43
N VAL A 765 -1.43 4.37 -7.34
CA VAL A 765 -1.91 5.76 -7.40
C VAL A 765 -0.83 6.63 -8.05
N ILE A 766 -1.09 7.06 -9.29
CA ILE A 766 -0.13 7.88 -10.07
C ILE A 766 -0.03 9.27 -9.42
N ILE A 767 1.07 9.49 -8.70
CA ILE A 767 1.39 10.79 -8.11
C ILE A 767 1.65 11.83 -9.22
N VAL A 768 0.78 12.84 -9.31
CA VAL A 768 0.98 14.00 -10.19
C VAL A 768 1.45 15.20 -9.35
N VAL A 769 2.74 15.53 -9.45
CA VAL A 769 3.30 16.72 -8.77
C VAL A 769 2.95 17.98 -9.58
N THR A 770 2.00 18.78 -9.09
CA THR A 770 1.49 19.99 -9.73
C THR A 770 2.03 21.31 -9.13
N ASP A 771 3.18 21.28 -8.43
CA ASP A 771 3.74 22.48 -7.80
C ASP A 771 4.61 23.31 -8.77
N ASN A 772 4.22 24.58 -8.93
CA ASN A 772 4.91 25.59 -9.74
C ASN A 772 5.94 26.41 -8.95
N ASN A 773 6.07 26.21 -7.64
CA ASN A 773 6.97 26.97 -6.77
C ASN A 773 8.36 26.29 -6.64
N PRO A 774 9.46 26.95 -7.08
CA PRO A 774 10.79 26.34 -7.07
C PRO A 774 11.32 25.96 -5.68
N ALA A 775 10.89 26.63 -4.60
CA ALA A 775 11.45 26.45 -3.26
C ALA A 775 10.89 25.22 -2.52
N THR A 776 9.61 24.93 -2.73
CA THR A 776 8.94 23.70 -2.26
C THR A 776 9.44 22.51 -3.06
N VAL A 777 9.51 22.62 -4.40
CA VAL A 777 10.15 21.61 -5.26
C VAL A 777 11.60 21.31 -4.81
N GLU A 778 12.40 22.34 -4.46
CA GLU A 778 13.76 22.13 -3.92
C GLU A 778 13.75 21.40 -2.57
N THR A 779 12.77 21.66 -1.71
CA THR A 779 12.66 21.06 -0.37
C THR A 779 12.22 19.60 -0.45
N SER A 780 11.13 19.30 -1.17
CA SER A 780 10.67 17.93 -1.44
C SER A 780 11.75 17.10 -2.14
N LEU A 781 12.50 17.71 -3.07
CA LEU A 781 13.66 17.08 -3.72
C LEU A 781 14.80 16.75 -2.74
N ARG A 782 15.15 17.68 -1.83
CA ARG A 782 16.17 17.45 -0.79
C ARG A 782 15.74 16.34 0.18
N ASN A 783 14.48 16.33 0.60
CA ASN A 783 13.94 15.31 1.50
C ASN A 783 13.92 13.93 0.82
N ALA A 784 13.41 13.83 -0.41
CA ALA A 784 13.42 12.60 -1.20
C ALA A 784 14.84 12.05 -1.43
N LEU A 785 15.81 12.91 -1.77
CA LEU A 785 17.22 12.50 -1.93
C LEU A 785 17.87 12.06 -0.61
N THR A 786 17.54 12.71 0.51
CA THR A 786 18.09 12.36 1.84
C THR A 786 17.51 11.04 2.34
N GLN A 787 16.21 10.80 2.13
CA GLN A 787 15.54 9.56 2.55
C GLN A 787 15.90 8.37 1.62
N ALA A 788 16.02 8.59 0.31
CA ALA A 788 16.60 7.62 -0.62
C ALA A 788 18.06 7.26 -0.25
N SER A 789 18.84 8.23 0.24
CA SER A 789 20.19 8.01 0.76
C SER A 789 20.23 7.24 2.10
N ALA A 790 19.15 7.21 2.88
CA ALA A 790 19.05 6.40 4.10
C ALA A 790 18.66 4.94 3.78
N ASN A 791 17.77 4.75 2.80
CA ASN A 791 17.17 3.44 2.49
C ASN A 791 17.77 2.74 1.25
N GLY A 792 18.77 3.34 0.58
CA GLY A 792 19.44 2.75 -0.59
C GLY A 792 18.63 2.79 -1.90
N GLY A 793 17.65 3.69 -1.99
CA GLY A 793 16.76 3.85 -3.14
C GLY A 793 17.27 4.83 -4.22
N ALA A 794 16.51 4.95 -5.30
CA ALA A 794 16.73 5.93 -6.36
C ALA A 794 15.49 6.81 -6.56
N VAL A 795 15.69 8.11 -6.82
CA VAL A 795 14.62 9.08 -7.08
C VAL A 795 14.45 9.23 -8.60
N ALA A 796 13.23 9.05 -9.10
CA ALA A 796 12.88 9.23 -10.52
C ALA A 796 12.17 10.56 -10.76
N PHE A 797 12.36 11.15 -11.95
CA PHE A 797 11.68 12.37 -12.37
C PHE A 797 10.88 12.13 -13.65
N GLY A 798 9.64 12.61 -13.68
CA GLY A 798 8.85 12.69 -14.91
C GLY A 798 9.43 13.71 -15.91
N PRO A 799 9.06 13.63 -17.20
CA PRO A 799 9.70 14.39 -18.28
C PRO A 799 9.40 15.90 -18.31
N SER A 800 8.59 16.44 -17.39
CA SER A 800 7.91 17.75 -17.56
C SER A 800 8.26 18.83 -16.53
N VAL A 801 9.34 18.72 -15.76
CA VAL A 801 9.76 19.80 -14.83
C VAL A 801 10.69 20.80 -15.53
N THR A 802 10.16 21.96 -15.92
CA THR A 802 10.95 23.05 -16.54
C THR A 802 11.29 24.16 -15.53
N THR A 803 11.81 23.77 -14.36
CA THR A 803 12.06 24.68 -13.23
C THR A 803 13.56 24.91 -13.00
N THR A 804 13.97 26.18 -12.89
CA THR A 804 15.36 26.54 -12.55
C THR A 804 15.56 26.50 -11.04
N VAL A 805 16.10 25.40 -10.51
CA VAL A 805 16.41 25.24 -9.08
C VAL A 805 17.82 25.78 -8.78
N ALA A 806 17.94 26.63 -7.76
CA ALA A 806 19.19 27.32 -7.42
C ALA A 806 19.75 26.80 -6.09
N ILE A 807 20.35 25.61 -6.11
CA ILE A 807 20.92 24.95 -4.92
C ILE A 807 22.03 25.83 -4.30
N THR A 808 21.72 26.51 -3.19
CA THR A 808 22.71 27.16 -2.35
C THR A 808 23.11 26.25 -1.17
N GLY A 809 24.39 25.87 -1.11
CA GLY A 809 24.95 25.09 0.00
C GLY A 809 25.93 24.00 -0.45
N ASN A 810 26.68 23.42 0.49
CA ASN A 810 27.51 22.24 0.23
C ASN A 810 26.63 20.97 0.27
N LEU A 811 26.52 20.27 -0.86
CA LEU A 811 25.87 18.96 -0.94
C LEU A 811 26.93 17.85 -0.94
N ASN A 812 27.06 17.12 0.16
CA ASN A 812 27.94 15.95 0.25
C ASN A 812 27.15 14.71 -0.19
N LEU A 813 27.40 14.24 -1.41
CA LEU A 813 26.81 13.00 -1.92
C LEU A 813 27.68 11.77 -1.57
N PRO A 814 27.09 10.66 -1.09
CA PRO A 814 27.76 9.36 -1.02
C PRO A 814 28.27 8.91 -2.40
N ALA A 815 29.32 8.07 -2.42
CA ALA A 815 29.99 7.63 -3.66
C ALA A 815 29.11 6.82 -4.63
N ASN A 816 27.92 6.40 -4.18
CA ASN A 816 26.92 5.61 -4.89
C ASN A 816 25.70 6.43 -5.37
N VAL A 817 25.67 7.76 -5.20
CA VAL A 817 24.60 8.64 -5.71
C VAL A 817 25.06 9.38 -6.97
N SER A 818 24.27 9.30 -8.04
CA SER A 818 24.54 9.99 -9.31
C SER A 818 23.42 10.97 -9.67
N LEU A 819 23.81 12.18 -10.07
CA LEU A 819 22.91 13.17 -10.68
C LEU A 819 23.13 13.15 -12.19
N THR A 820 22.08 12.93 -12.97
CA THR A 820 22.12 12.98 -14.44
C THR A 820 21.18 14.07 -14.96
N GLY A 821 21.65 14.83 -15.94
CA GLY A 821 20.87 15.89 -16.58
C GLY A 821 21.26 16.02 -18.06
N ARG A 822 20.29 16.39 -18.90
CA ARG A 822 20.52 16.68 -20.33
C ARG A 822 20.49 18.19 -20.58
N SER A 823 21.22 18.64 -21.60
CA SER A 823 21.06 19.97 -22.19
C SER A 823 20.61 19.85 -23.65
N CYS A 824 19.88 20.84 -24.15
CA CYS A 824 19.20 20.76 -25.44
C CYS A 824 20.14 20.98 -26.63
N GLY A 825 20.38 19.95 -27.44
CA GLY A 825 21.04 20.09 -28.75
C GLY A 825 21.37 18.74 -29.42
N PRO A 826 21.52 18.67 -30.76
CA PRO A 826 21.52 17.40 -31.51
C PRO A 826 22.82 16.57 -31.46
N SER A 827 23.80 16.94 -30.64
CA SER A 827 25.08 16.23 -30.52
C SER A 827 25.53 16.19 -29.05
N HIS A 828 25.71 14.95 -28.55
CA HIS A 828 25.80 14.68 -27.12
C HIS A 828 27.18 14.99 -26.50
N GLY A 829 27.12 15.40 -25.24
CA GLY A 829 28.21 15.29 -24.27
C GLY A 829 27.65 15.14 -22.86
N GLN A 830 28.29 14.33 -22.01
CA GLN A 830 27.91 14.20 -20.60
C GLN A 830 28.75 15.14 -19.72
N VAL A 831 28.11 15.66 -18.68
CA VAL A 831 28.75 16.42 -17.60
C VAL A 831 28.68 15.58 -16.33
N GLN A 832 29.84 15.17 -15.81
CA GLN A 832 29.91 14.36 -14.59
C GLN A 832 30.56 15.17 -13.47
N LEU A 833 29.86 15.24 -12.32
CA LEU A 833 30.42 15.65 -11.04
C LEU A 833 30.93 14.40 -10.33
N THR A 834 32.24 14.33 -10.10
CA THR A 834 32.83 13.22 -9.33
C THR A 834 32.78 13.52 -7.84
N GLY A 835 32.78 12.49 -6.98
CA GLY A 835 32.83 12.63 -5.51
C GLY A 835 34.11 13.30 -4.94
N SER A 836 34.97 13.85 -5.80
CA SER A 836 36.14 14.67 -5.47
C SER A 836 35.97 16.15 -5.85
N GLY A 837 34.76 16.57 -6.26
CA GLY A 837 34.45 17.95 -6.64
C GLY A 837 34.95 18.35 -8.04
N ASN A 838 35.35 17.39 -8.88
CA ASN A 838 35.80 17.67 -10.24
C ASN A 838 34.64 17.57 -11.25
N LEU A 839 34.61 18.52 -12.17
CA LEU A 839 33.74 18.53 -13.35
C LEU A 839 34.48 17.92 -14.54
N VAL A 840 33.98 16.79 -15.05
CA VAL A 840 34.54 16.10 -16.22
C VAL A 840 33.62 16.28 -17.42
N PHE A 841 34.19 16.71 -18.54
CA PHE A 841 33.49 16.89 -19.81
C PHE A 841 33.89 15.79 -20.79
N GLN A 842 32.90 15.12 -21.39
CA GLN A 842 33.11 14.21 -22.51
C GLN A 842 32.40 14.75 -23.75
N GLY A 843 33.11 14.88 -24.86
CA GLY A 843 32.60 15.40 -26.14
C GLY A 843 32.74 16.92 -26.35
N ASN A 844 32.38 17.38 -27.55
CA ASN A 844 32.40 18.79 -27.94
C ASN A 844 31.18 19.52 -27.37
N ASN A 845 31.37 20.28 -26.29
CA ASN A 845 30.29 20.95 -25.56
C ASN A 845 30.37 22.48 -25.66
N SER A 846 29.21 23.14 -25.68
CA SER A 846 29.09 24.60 -25.48
C SER A 846 28.10 24.89 -24.36
N ILE A 847 28.45 25.78 -23.42
CA ILE A 847 27.63 26.08 -22.25
C ILE A 847 27.09 27.50 -22.35
N THR A 848 25.78 27.66 -22.21
CA THR A 848 25.11 28.93 -21.92
C THR A 848 24.49 28.89 -20.53
N GLY A 849 24.74 29.91 -19.71
CA GLY A 849 24.04 30.13 -18.44
C GLY A 849 24.75 29.70 -17.15
N LEU A 850 25.87 28.96 -17.21
CA LEU A 850 26.58 28.53 -15.99
C LEU A 850 27.23 29.71 -15.25
N LYS A 851 26.80 29.96 -14.01
CA LYS A 851 27.38 30.99 -13.14
C LYS A 851 27.65 30.41 -11.74
N LEU A 852 28.88 29.94 -11.54
CA LEU A 852 29.34 29.41 -10.25
C LEU A 852 29.89 30.55 -9.39
N GLN A 853 29.34 30.75 -8.19
CA GLN A 853 29.93 31.57 -7.13
C GLN A 853 30.23 30.69 -5.91
N GLY A 854 31.37 30.93 -5.26
CA GLY A 854 31.77 30.26 -4.01
C GLY A 854 32.75 29.08 -4.15
N MET A 855 32.87 28.45 -5.32
CA MET A 855 33.78 27.31 -5.52
C MET A 855 35.17 27.71 -6.01
N LYS A 856 36.20 27.08 -5.46
CA LYS A 856 37.61 27.24 -5.88
C LYS A 856 38.03 26.01 -6.69
N LEU A 857 37.89 26.09 -8.01
CA LEU A 857 38.28 25.02 -8.95
C LEU A 857 39.79 24.74 -8.86
N THR A 858 40.17 23.49 -8.58
CA THR A 858 41.57 23.06 -8.43
C THR A 858 42.15 22.43 -9.71
N ASN A 859 41.33 21.91 -10.63
CA ASN A 859 41.74 21.49 -11.97
C ASN A 859 40.56 21.47 -12.95
N ILE A 860 40.87 21.58 -14.25
CA ILE A 860 39.95 21.31 -15.36
C ILE A 860 40.66 20.31 -16.27
N VAL A 861 40.02 19.17 -16.54
CA VAL A 861 40.54 18.15 -17.46
C VAL A 861 39.55 18.01 -18.62
N SER A 862 40.05 18.16 -19.84
CA SER A 862 39.29 17.98 -21.08
C SER A 862 40.05 17.04 -22.00
N THR A 863 39.33 16.13 -22.66
CA THR A 863 39.88 15.22 -23.68
C THR A 863 39.82 15.81 -25.09
N SER A 864 39.37 17.06 -25.25
CA SER A 864 39.26 17.77 -26.54
C SER A 864 39.60 19.27 -26.42
N PRO A 865 39.97 19.96 -27.52
CA PRO A 865 40.38 21.38 -27.46
C PRO A 865 39.22 22.31 -27.07
N LEU A 866 39.39 23.06 -25.97
CA LEU A 866 38.47 24.12 -25.54
C LEU A 866 38.86 25.46 -26.17
N THR A 867 37.91 26.10 -26.88
CA THR A 867 38.11 27.45 -27.44
C THR A 867 37.21 28.46 -26.72
N LEU A 868 37.81 29.38 -25.95
CA LEU A 868 37.09 30.42 -25.23
C LEU A 868 36.96 31.70 -26.07
N GLY A 869 35.73 32.00 -26.53
CA GLY A 869 35.39 33.28 -27.15
C GLY A 869 35.30 34.42 -26.12
N LYS A 870 35.83 35.60 -26.44
CA LYS A 870 35.73 36.78 -25.55
C LYS A 870 34.35 37.44 -25.63
N GLY A 871 33.65 37.48 -24.50
CA GLY A 871 32.41 38.25 -24.31
C GLY A 871 31.16 37.36 -24.29
N ASN A 872 30.42 37.39 -23.18
CA ASN A 872 29.37 36.41 -22.83
C ASN A 872 28.05 36.55 -23.63
N LYS A 873 28.09 36.48 -24.97
CA LYS A 873 26.91 36.22 -25.84
C LYS A 873 27.35 35.46 -27.09
N VAL A 874 26.63 34.38 -27.42
CA VAL A 874 26.75 33.67 -28.71
C VAL A 874 25.39 33.72 -29.41
N LYS A 875 25.39 34.07 -30.70
CA LYS A 875 24.24 33.90 -31.60
C LYS A 875 24.36 32.54 -32.29
N CYS A 876 23.26 31.83 -32.48
CA CYS A 876 23.21 30.73 -33.45
C CYS A 876 23.23 31.31 -34.88
N SER A 877 24.16 30.83 -35.70
CA SER A 877 24.10 30.97 -37.16
C SER A 877 24.37 29.62 -37.79
N THR A 878 23.43 29.18 -38.63
CA THR A 878 23.51 27.98 -39.46
C THR A 878 24.71 28.02 -40.42
N MET A 879 25.29 26.85 -40.71
CA MET A 879 25.79 26.54 -42.05
C MET A 879 25.51 25.08 -42.41
N LEU A 880 24.97 24.90 -43.62
CA LEU A 880 24.84 23.63 -44.33
C LEU A 880 26.14 23.32 -45.08
N GLY A 881 26.49 22.03 -45.15
CA GLY A 881 27.19 21.37 -46.26
C GLY A 881 28.48 21.98 -46.84
N ALA A 882 29.62 21.36 -46.52
CA ALA A 882 30.50 20.69 -47.49
C ALA A 882 31.59 19.91 -46.74
#